data_AF-B7GEB7-F1
#
_entry.id   AF-B7GEB7-F1
#
_cell.length_a   1.000
_cell.length_b   1.000
_cell.length_c   1.000
_cell.angle_alpha   90.00
_cell.angle_beta   90.00
_cell.angle_gamma   90.00
#
_symmetry.space_group_name_H-M   'P 1'
#
loop_
_entity.id
_entity.type
_entity.pdbx_description
1 polymer ?
#
loop_
_entity_poly.entity_id
_entity_poly.type
_entity_poly.pdbx_seq_one_letter_code
_entity_poly.pdbx_strand_id
1 'polypeptide(L)'
;MKSTQEQGEAVLARSMLEKAIVTSVCRFCLVGAALLSAQYCQAAAVEASSLEHLYRQARHVRTTEGHAAAVPLYQSIVREYNPSDRTAASRIAACSVSGVHHENLCRVPDADKLFALRSLLYRSRFTARAIASLFGITSSDHKLFHASCPIYLTPSSAGVTTVPSLDCGTNDANVLPIKSLATLFLLGLAVPREALALALTPEGVQILQDLHLIAPCEIDSNLLVPYAQIFPIDLQSDRTLYIVTDWHPRVLSTTKVGTCSDVSNAVMYIGPDSLALVQHWLQSSRIPSCGSLLDLCTGSGVQALAALTMEKANQAVCVDLNPRALQMTRLNAILNDLDTKVQCVLGDLTSDVGRIYTNSEGSHDLAIDDKAQPLLDVLRRISPRFDLITANPPFLPVPPEITQARHGLFSAGGPSGEAVLASIVQLSSSLLSNTGFLAIVSEFFLKSVEAAYVAPCSVSSRGSEESANEPGVPSSPEVLLDSNFDLLPQHDALDRPADELLSRIESWWNNNQHDPKHDLSSVVASSTTSIATTCSSTRARGLLLTNEYPITADLYAERRADNAEEFAIWQRHLQSLEIGACSPGFFILQKMHPAVDGEVPASSCFAHQTVPQTSWGSLWTPSNPQAVAYTNRVLSDFFTRPNLEEG
;
A
#
# COMPACT_ATOMS: atom_id res chain seq x y z
N MET A 1 -63.00 -14.14 58.97
CA MET A 1 -61.88 -14.86 58.31
C MET A 1 -62.19 -15.32 56.88
N LYS A 2 -63.45 -15.55 56.46
CA LYS A 2 -63.75 -15.91 55.05
C LYS A 2 -63.78 -14.73 54.05
N SER A 3 -64.11 -13.49 54.47
CA SER A 3 -64.24 -12.35 53.52
C SER A 3 -62.92 -11.71 53.10
N THR A 4 -61.85 -11.86 53.88
CA THR A 4 -60.51 -11.33 53.58
C THR A 4 -59.70 -12.22 52.65
N GLN A 5 -60.05 -13.51 52.54
CA GLN A 5 -59.36 -14.46 51.67
C GLN A 5 -59.88 -14.38 50.22
N GLU A 6 -61.20 -14.23 50.02
CA GLU A 6 -61.80 -14.04 48.69
C GLU A 6 -61.42 -12.69 48.04
N GLN A 7 -61.24 -11.63 48.83
CA GLN A 7 -60.76 -10.33 48.32
C GLN A 7 -59.28 -10.38 47.92
N GLY A 8 -58.46 -11.18 48.59
CA GLY A 8 -57.04 -11.39 48.23
C GLY A 8 -56.88 -12.16 46.93
N GLU A 9 -57.69 -13.20 46.71
CA GLU A 9 -57.65 -14.02 45.49
C GLU A 9 -58.15 -13.24 44.26
N ALA A 10 -59.19 -12.40 44.40
CA ALA A 10 -59.70 -11.57 43.32
C ALA A 10 -58.70 -10.47 42.87
N VAL A 11 -57.95 -9.88 43.80
CA VAL A 11 -56.90 -8.89 43.50
C VAL A 11 -55.70 -9.56 42.82
N LEU A 12 -55.32 -10.76 43.26
CA LEU A 12 -54.23 -11.52 42.64
C LEU A 12 -54.58 -11.96 41.22
N ALA A 13 -55.81 -12.44 40.99
CA ALA A 13 -56.30 -12.83 39.66
C ALA A 13 -56.35 -11.65 38.69
N ARG A 14 -56.77 -10.47 39.15
CA ARG A 14 -56.80 -9.24 38.34
C ARG A 14 -55.40 -8.75 37.98
N SER A 15 -54.45 -8.81 38.92
CA SER A 15 -53.05 -8.48 38.67
C SER A 15 -52.37 -9.45 37.70
N MET A 16 -52.69 -10.75 37.78
CA MET A 16 -52.20 -11.75 36.83
C MET A 16 -52.77 -11.55 35.43
N LEU A 17 -54.05 -11.20 35.32
CA LEU A 17 -54.69 -10.91 34.04
C LEU A 17 -54.13 -9.63 33.39
N GLU A 18 -53.91 -8.56 34.17
CA GLU A 18 -53.27 -7.33 33.68
C GLU A 18 -51.83 -7.58 33.21
N LYS A 19 -51.04 -8.37 33.95
CA LYS A 19 -49.70 -8.79 33.51
C LYS A 19 -49.75 -9.63 32.24
N ALA A 20 -50.71 -10.55 32.10
CA ALA A 20 -50.86 -11.37 30.91
C ALA A 20 -51.25 -10.54 29.66
N ILE A 21 -52.12 -9.53 29.83
CA ILE A 21 -52.52 -8.61 28.76
C ILE A 21 -51.34 -7.73 28.34
N VAL A 22 -50.62 -7.10 29.30
CA VAL A 22 -49.45 -6.27 29.00
C VAL A 22 -48.36 -7.09 28.29
N THR A 23 -48.10 -8.32 28.75
CA THR A 23 -47.11 -9.20 28.12
C THR A 23 -47.53 -9.61 26.70
N SER A 24 -48.82 -9.86 26.47
CA SER A 24 -49.34 -10.19 25.14
C SER A 24 -49.31 -9.00 24.18
N VAL A 25 -49.65 -7.80 24.65
CA VAL A 25 -49.56 -6.56 23.86
C VAL A 25 -48.11 -6.24 23.52
N CYS A 26 -47.18 -6.34 24.47
CA CYS A 26 -45.74 -6.17 24.21
C CYS A 26 -45.20 -7.19 23.20
N ARG A 27 -45.61 -8.47 23.29
CA ARG A 27 -45.23 -9.48 22.29
C ARG A 27 -45.82 -9.18 20.91
N PHE A 28 -47.06 -8.72 20.84
CA PHE A 28 -47.69 -8.35 19.56
C PHE A 28 -47.01 -7.14 18.91
N CYS A 29 -46.63 -6.12 19.72
CA CYS A 29 -45.86 -4.97 19.25
C CYS A 29 -44.44 -5.36 18.80
N LEU A 30 -43.76 -6.26 19.53
CA LEU A 30 -42.44 -6.77 19.14
C LEU A 30 -42.48 -7.60 17.87
N VAL A 31 -43.49 -8.47 17.71
CA VAL A 31 -43.70 -9.25 16.48
C VAL A 31 -44.09 -8.34 15.31
N GLY A 32 -44.95 -7.34 15.53
CA GLY A 32 -45.29 -6.33 14.53
C GLY A 32 -44.08 -5.50 14.09
N ALA A 33 -43.23 -5.06 15.03
CA ALA A 33 -42.00 -4.36 14.73
C ALA A 33 -40.97 -5.25 14.00
N ALA A 34 -40.87 -6.53 14.37
CA ALA A 34 -40.00 -7.50 13.69
C ALA A 34 -40.49 -7.81 12.27
N LEU A 35 -41.80 -7.92 12.04
CA LEU A 35 -42.38 -8.14 10.71
C LEU A 35 -42.24 -6.90 9.81
N LEU A 36 -42.47 -5.70 10.34
CA LEU A 36 -42.22 -4.44 9.64
C LEU A 36 -40.73 -4.28 9.33
N SER A 37 -39.84 -4.61 10.27
CA SER A 37 -38.39 -4.62 10.05
C SER A 37 -37.98 -5.65 9.00
N ALA A 38 -38.59 -6.85 8.98
CA ALA A 38 -38.28 -7.89 8.01
C ALA A 38 -38.76 -7.51 6.59
N GLN A 39 -39.96 -6.92 6.46
CA GLN A 39 -40.47 -6.40 5.19
C GLN A 39 -39.63 -5.21 4.69
N TYR A 40 -39.22 -4.31 5.59
CA TYR A 40 -38.32 -3.21 5.26
C TYR A 40 -36.94 -3.71 4.85
N CYS A 41 -36.39 -4.71 5.54
CA CYS A 41 -35.13 -5.36 5.16
C CYS A 41 -35.24 -6.06 3.80
N GLN A 42 -36.36 -6.71 3.48
CA GLN A 42 -36.56 -7.33 2.16
C GLN A 42 -36.68 -6.29 1.05
N ALA A 43 -37.45 -5.21 1.25
CA ALA A 43 -37.56 -4.12 0.28
C ALA A 43 -36.21 -3.41 0.06
N ALA A 44 -35.50 -3.08 1.15
CA ALA A 44 -34.17 -2.49 1.09
C ALA A 44 -33.14 -3.42 0.46
N ALA A 45 -33.24 -4.74 0.66
CA ALA A 45 -32.37 -5.72 0.01
C ALA A 45 -32.65 -5.83 -1.50
N VAL A 46 -33.91 -5.76 -1.92
CA VAL A 46 -34.30 -5.75 -3.34
C VAL A 46 -33.83 -4.44 -4.00
N GLU A 47 -34.07 -3.28 -3.39
CA GLU A 47 -33.56 -1.99 -3.89
C GLU A 47 -32.03 -1.94 -3.92
N ALA A 48 -31.34 -2.38 -2.87
CA ALA A 48 -29.88 -2.46 -2.85
C ALA A 48 -29.33 -3.42 -3.92
N SER A 49 -30.01 -4.55 -4.15
CA SER A 49 -29.66 -5.49 -5.23
C SER A 49 -29.85 -4.86 -6.62
N SER A 50 -30.86 -4.01 -6.78
CA SER A 50 -31.12 -3.29 -8.04
C SER A 50 -30.10 -2.17 -8.26
N LEU A 51 -29.70 -1.46 -7.21
CA LEU A 51 -28.75 -0.37 -7.29
C LEU A 51 -27.32 -0.88 -7.57
N GLU A 52 -26.90 -1.92 -6.87
CA GLU A 52 -25.60 -2.57 -7.12
C GLU A 52 -25.53 -3.14 -8.55
N HIS A 53 -26.64 -3.65 -9.08
CA HIS A 53 -26.73 -4.08 -10.47
C HIS A 53 -26.50 -2.90 -11.45
N LEU A 54 -27.10 -1.74 -11.22
CA LEU A 54 -26.90 -0.56 -12.05
C LEU A 54 -25.44 -0.09 -12.05
N TYR A 55 -24.81 0.02 -10.88
CA TYR A 55 -23.39 0.37 -10.80
C TYR A 55 -22.50 -0.67 -11.48
N ARG A 56 -22.81 -1.96 -11.37
CA ARG A 56 -22.07 -3.02 -12.06
C ARG A 56 -22.18 -2.89 -13.57
N GLN A 57 -23.37 -2.61 -14.09
CA GLN A 57 -23.60 -2.38 -15.51
C GLN A 57 -22.82 -1.15 -16.01
N ALA A 58 -22.86 -0.04 -15.26
CA ALA A 58 -22.12 1.17 -15.61
C ALA A 58 -20.59 0.95 -15.59
N ARG A 59 -20.07 0.18 -14.61
CA ARG A 59 -18.66 -0.26 -14.59
C ARG A 59 -18.31 -1.11 -15.80
N HIS A 60 -19.17 -2.06 -16.17
CA HIS A 60 -18.95 -2.92 -17.33
C HIS A 60 -18.84 -2.09 -18.62
N VAL A 61 -19.80 -1.19 -18.87
CA VAL A 61 -19.76 -0.26 -20.02
C VAL A 61 -18.50 0.61 -20.00
N ARG A 62 -18.08 1.10 -18.82
CA ARG A 62 -16.83 1.87 -18.73
C ARG A 62 -15.62 1.05 -19.18
N THR A 63 -15.57 -0.22 -18.78
CA THR A 63 -14.47 -1.12 -19.11
C THR A 63 -14.47 -1.50 -20.59
N THR A 64 -15.63 -1.80 -21.18
CA THR A 64 -15.74 -2.31 -22.56
C THR A 64 -15.84 -1.20 -23.62
N GLU A 65 -16.52 -0.11 -23.32
CA GLU A 65 -16.84 0.97 -24.26
C GLU A 65 -16.16 2.31 -23.90
N GLY A 66 -15.52 2.38 -22.73
CA GLY A 66 -14.75 3.53 -22.28
C GLY A 66 -15.53 4.52 -21.42
N HIS A 67 -14.80 5.51 -20.88
CA HIS A 67 -15.35 6.46 -19.91
C HIS A 67 -16.55 7.24 -20.46
N ALA A 68 -16.44 7.80 -21.68
CA ALA A 68 -17.48 8.63 -22.28
C ALA A 68 -18.83 7.90 -22.45
N ALA A 69 -18.81 6.61 -22.80
CA ALA A 69 -20.01 5.79 -22.93
C ALA A 69 -20.68 5.53 -21.56
N ALA A 70 -19.89 5.42 -20.49
CA ALA A 70 -20.39 5.17 -19.15
C ALA A 70 -20.90 6.42 -18.42
N VAL A 71 -20.46 7.63 -18.78
CA VAL A 71 -20.85 8.88 -18.09
C VAL A 71 -22.37 9.02 -17.96
N PRO A 72 -23.20 8.88 -19.02
CA PRO A 72 -24.65 9.02 -18.89
C PRO A 72 -25.29 8.03 -17.92
N LEU A 73 -24.75 6.81 -17.81
CA LEU A 73 -25.24 5.79 -16.88
C LEU A 73 -24.98 6.21 -15.44
N TYR A 74 -23.75 6.62 -15.14
CA TYR A 74 -23.42 7.13 -13.80
C TYR A 74 -24.23 8.37 -13.44
N GLN A 75 -24.42 9.30 -14.39
CA GLN A 75 -25.23 10.50 -14.19
C GLN A 75 -26.70 10.16 -13.89
N SER A 76 -27.29 9.18 -14.57
CA SER A 76 -28.66 8.71 -14.27
C SER A 76 -28.74 8.07 -12.89
N ILE A 77 -27.80 7.17 -12.55
CA ILE A 77 -27.75 6.51 -11.24
C ILE A 77 -27.77 7.53 -10.10
N VAL A 78 -26.83 8.49 -10.10
CA VAL A 78 -26.69 9.45 -9.01
C VAL A 78 -27.70 10.60 -9.04
N ARG A 79 -28.53 10.74 -10.08
CA ARG A 79 -29.62 11.74 -10.13
C ARG A 79 -30.95 11.13 -9.74
N GLU A 80 -31.25 9.95 -10.26
CA GLU A 80 -32.59 9.36 -10.22
C GLU A 80 -32.70 8.23 -9.20
N TYR A 81 -31.63 7.44 -9.01
CA TYR A 81 -31.67 6.21 -8.22
C TYR A 81 -30.94 6.30 -6.88
N ASN A 82 -29.88 7.12 -6.80
CA ASN A 82 -29.07 7.29 -5.60
C ASN A 82 -28.54 8.74 -5.44
N PRO A 83 -29.43 9.74 -5.26
CA PRO A 83 -29.04 11.15 -5.14
C PRO A 83 -28.15 11.46 -3.94
N SER A 84 -28.17 10.63 -2.90
CA SER A 84 -27.35 10.77 -1.71
C SER A 84 -25.92 10.25 -1.86
N ASP A 85 -25.56 9.60 -2.98
CA ASP A 85 -24.21 9.09 -3.21
C ASP A 85 -23.20 10.23 -3.29
N ARG A 86 -22.38 10.39 -2.26
CA ARG A 86 -21.32 11.41 -2.23
C ARG A 86 -19.94 10.86 -2.52
N THR A 87 -19.81 9.63 -2.97
CA THR A 87 -18.51 9.02 -3.21
C THR A 87 -17.80 9.68 -4.39
N ALA A 88 -16.51 9.99 -4.21
CA ALA A 88 -15.66 10.48 -5.29
C ALA A 88 -15.67 9.49 -6.46
N ALA A 89 -15.72 8.19 -6.17
CA ALA A 89 -15.83 7.13 -7.16
C ALA A 89 -16.98 7.37 -8.15
N SER A 90 -18.20 7.58 -7.65
CA SER A 90 -19.37 7.84 -8.49
C SER A 90 -19.36 9.23 -9.14
N ARG A 91 -18.84 10.25 -8.44
CA ARG A 91 -18.85 11.62 -8.94
C ARG A 91 -17.77 11.86 -10.02
N ILE A 92 -16.58 11.28 -9.87
CA ILE A 92 -15.55 11.22 -10.92
C ILE A 92 -16.07 10.43 -12.12
N ALA A 93 -16.71 9.29 -11.86
CA ALA A 93 -17.33 8.47 -12.90
C ALA A 93 -18.44 9.19 -13.69
N ALA A 94 -19.15 10.13 -13.06
CA ALA A 94 -20.21 10.91 -13.70
C ALA A 94 -19.70 12.19 -14.39
N CYS A 95 -18.39 12.47 -14.36
CA CYS A 95 -17.79 13.69 -14.88
C CYS A 95 -17.15 13.48 -16.26
N SER A 96 -17.68 14.15 -17.28
CA SER A 96 -17.26 14.04 -18.68
C SER A 96 -15.81 14.51 -18.92
N VAL A 97 -15.28 15.39 -18.06
CA VAL A 97 -13.92 15.94 -18.14
C VAL A 97 -12.99 15.41 -17.05
N SER A 98 -13.32 14.29 -16.41
CA SER A 98 -12.53 13.69 -15.32
C SER A 98 -11.06 13.45 -15.71
N GLY A 99 -10.78 13.05 -16.96
CA GLY A 99 -9.41 12.87 -17.46
C GLY A 99 -8.58 14.16 -17.41
N VAL A 100 -9.19 15.32 -17.70
CA VAL A 100 -8.51 16.63 -17.68
C VAL A 100 -8.11 17.00 -16.25
N HIS A 101 -8.96 16.73 -15.26
CA HIS A 101 -8.65 16.99 -13.85
C HIS A 101 -7.44 16.18 -13.38
N HIS A 102 -7.39 14.88 -13.70
CA HIS A 102 -6.26 14.02 -13.34
C HIS A 102 -4.96 14.41 -14.04
N GLU A 103 -5.03 14.88 -15.28
CA GLU A 103 -3.85 15.34 -16.01
C GLU A 103 -3.30 16.65 -15.42
N ASN A 104 -4.17 17.61 -15.14
CA ASN A 104 -3.76 18.89 -14.57
C ASN A 104 -3.21 18.80 -13.14
N LEU A 105 -3.63 17.80 -12.35
CA LEU A 105 -3.09 17.55 -11.01
C LEU A 105 -1.56 17.45 -10.97
N CYS A 106 -0.95 16.84 -12.00
CA CYS A 106 0.49 16.58 -12.05
C CYS A 106 1.25 17.58 -12.91
N ARG A 107 0.56 18.49 -13.60
CA ARG A 107 1.23 19.60 -14.29
C ARG A 107 1.81 20.53 -13.23
N VAL A 108 3.13 20.69 -13.25
CA VAL A 108 3.94 21.26 -12.16
C VAL A 108 3.26 22.51 -11.58
N PRO A 109 2.82 22.48 -10.31
CA PRO A 109 2.16 23.62 -9.73
C PRO A 109 3.15 24.73 -9.37
N ASP A 110 2.64 25.95 -9.30
CA ASP A 110 3.30 27.09 -8.70
C ASP A 110 3.78 26.75 -7.27
N ALA A 111 5.08 26.90 -7.00
CA ALA A 111 5.67 26.61 -5.71
C ALA A 111 5.01 27.39 -4.57
N ASP A 112 4.54 28.62 -4.83
CA ASP A 112 3.84 29.44 -3.85
C ASP A 112 2.48 28.81 -3.47
N LYS A 113 1.79 28.19 -4.43
CA LYS A 113 0.52 27.49 -4.17
C LYS A 113 0.73 26.21 -3.38
N LEU A 114 1.80 25.45 -3.66
CA LEU A 114 2.14 24.26 -2.88
C LEU A 114 2.59 24.61 -1.46
N PHE A 115 3.32 25.72 -1.29
CA PHE A 115 3.62 26.27 0.03
C PHE A 115 2.34 26.65 0.80
N ALA A 116 1.38 27.29 0.12
CA ALA A 116 0.09 27.64 0.70
C ALA A 116 -0.73 26.39 1.08
N LEU A 117 -0.69 25.33 0.26
CA LEU A 117 -1.28 24.04 0.58
C LEU A 117 -0.65 23.42 1.82
N ARG A 118 0.68 23.32 1.90
CA ARG A 118 1.34 22.78 3.09
C ARG A 118 0.94 23.57 4.35
N SER A 119 0.90 24.89 4.25
CA SER A 119 0.48 25.78 5.33
C SER A 119 -0.99 25.56 5.73
N LEU A 120 -1.87 25.25 4.79
CA LEU A 120 -3.27 24.88 5.04
C LEU A 120 -3.37 23.54 5.78
N LEU A 121 -2.64 22.51 5.32
CA LEU A 121 -2.62 21.18 5.92
C LEU A 121 -2.08 21.22 7.36
N TYR A 122 -0.98 21.94 7.58
CA TYR A 122 -0.38 22.14 8.89
C TYR A 122 -1.32 22.84 9.87
N ARG A 123 -1.91 23.99 9.48
CA ARG A 123 -2.87 24.73 10.34
C ARG A 123 -4.13 23.92 10.64
N SER A 124 -4.53 23.07 9.71
CA SER A 124 -5.66 22.14 9.88
C SER A 124 -5.31 20.92 10.75
N ARG A 125 -4.06 20.80 11.22
CA ARG A 125 -3.53 19.64 11.96
C ARG A 125 -3.72 18.32 11.22
N PHE A 126 -3.71 18.35 9.89
CA PHE A 126 -3.84 17.15 9.06
C PHE A 126 -2.58 16.30 9.25
N THR A 127 -2.61 15.37 10.20
CA THR A 127 -1.47 14.54 10.63
C THR A 127 -1.99 13.15 10.94
N ALA A 128 -1.13 12.14 10.83
CA ALA A 128 -1.54 10.76 11.08
C ALA A 128 -2.12 10.59 12.50
N ARG A 129 -1.44 11.16 13.51
CA ARG A 129 -1.86 11.13 14.91
C ARG A 129 -3.20 11.82 15.15
N ALA A 130 -3.41 13.00 14.57
CA ALA A 130 -4.66 13.73 14.75
C ALA A 130 -5.85 13.05 14.04
N ILE A 131 -5.61 12.44 12.87
CA ILE A 131 -6.63 11.63 12.19
C ILE A 131 -7.00 10.42 13.05
N ALA A 132 -6.03 9.72 13.64
CA ALA A 132 -6.32 8.58 14.51
C ALA A 132 -7.20 8.98 15.71
N SER A 133 -6.97 10.17 16.27
CA SER A 133 -7.81 10.71 17.35
C SER A 133 -9.27 10.94 16.94
N LEU A 134 -9.57 11.15 15.66
CA LEU A 134 -10.97 11.24 15.17
C LEU A 134 -11.74 9.93 15.32
N PHE A 135 -11.03 8.80 15.37
CA PHE A 135 -11.58 7.46 15.55
C PHE A 135 -11.51 6.98 17.00
N GLY A 136 -11.21 7.87 17.95
CA GLY A 136 -11.11 7.53 19.38
C GLY A 136 -9.82 6.79 19.74
N ILE A 137 -8.83 6.74 18.85
CA ILE A 137 -7.54 6.11 19.13
C ILE A 137 -6.65 7.14 19.84
N THR A 138 -6.27 6.82 21.07
CA THR A 138 -5.54 7.72 21.99
C THR A 138 -4.14 7.20 22.27
N SER A 139 -3.30 8.02 22.93
CA SER A 139 -1.92 7.65 23.31
C SER A 139 -1.81 6.47 24.26
N SER A 140 -2.87 6.17 25.03
CA SER A 140 -2.97 4.95 25.84
C SER A 140 -3.25 3.70 25.00
N ASP A 141 -3.70 3.87 23.76
CA ASP A 141 -3.91 2.79 22.80
C ASP A 141 -2.60 2.52 22.05
N HIS A 142 -1.63 1.91 22.78
CA HIS A 142 -0.30 1.54 22.28
C HIS A 142 -0.32 0.72 20.97
N LYS A 143 -1.48 0.16 20.67
CA LYS A 143 -1.85 -0.68 19.54
C LYS A 143 -1.83 0.02 18.18
N LEU A 144 -2.11 1.33 18.13
CA LEU A 144 -2.25 2.10 16.88
C LEU A 144 -1.58 3.48 16.93
N PHE A 145 -1.27 3.99 18.13
CA PHE A 145 -0.75 5.35 18.30
C PHE A 145 0.72 5.56 17.90
N HIS A 146 1.53 4.49 17.92
CA HIS A 146 2.97 4.55 17.62
C HIS A 146 3.32 4.26 16.15
N ALA A 147 2.32 4.00 15.30
CA ALA A 147 2.55 3.89 13.87
C ALA A 147 2.80 5.29 13.30
N SER A 148 3.87 5.45 12.53
CA SER A 148 4.17 6.70 11.82
C SER A 148 3.20 7.02 10.68
N CYS A 149 2.25 6.13 10.44
CA CYS A 149 1.30 6.23 9.36
C CYS A 149 -0.10 6.39 9.95
N PRO A 150 -1.01 7.12 9.28
CA PRO A 150 -2.40 7.18 9.69
C PRO A 150 -2.94 5.77 9.64
N ILE A 151 -4.00 5.52 10.40
CA ILE A 151 -4.82 4.33 10.21
C ILE A 151 -5.09 4.23 8.72
N TYR A 152 -4.72 3.11 8.10
CA TYR A 152 -4.97 2.93 6.68
C TYR A 152 -6.49 2.88 6.46
N LEU A 153 -7.06 4.01 6.07
CA LEU A 153 -8.49 4.14 5.80
C LEU A 153 -8.73 3.68 4.37
N THR A 154 -9.56 2.64 4.23
CA THR A 154 -9.94 2.18 2.90
C THR A 154 -10.95 3.17 2.30
N PRO A 155 -10.67 3.78 1.14
CA PRO A 155 -11.57 4.75 0.54
C PRO A 155 -12.93 4.15 0.14
N SER A 156 -13.97 4.98 0.13
CA SER A 156 -15.33 4.57 -0.25
C SER A 156 -15.42 4.25 -1.75
N SER A 157 -15.95 3.07 -2.06
CA SER A 157 -16.26 2.64 -3.43
C SER A 157 -17.58 3.24 -3.92
N ALA A 158 -17.79 3.26 -5.24
CA ALA A 158 -19.02 3.77 -5.85
C ALA A 158 -20.28 3.12 -5.27
N GLY A 159 -21.31 3.93 -5.00
CA GLY A 159 -22.62 3.46 -4.54
C GLY A 159 -22.73 3.15 -3.05
N VAL A 160 -21.64 3.24 -2.28
CA VAL A 160 -21.69 3.01 -0.82
C VAL A 160 -22.50 4.12 -0.15
N THR A 161 -23.58 3.74 0.54
CA THR A 161 -24.48 4.65 1.26
C THR A 161 -24.13 4.79 2.74
N THR A 162 -23.41 3.82 3.31
CA THR A 162 -22.91 3.84 4.69
C THR A 162 -21.46 4.29 4.71
N VAL A 163 -21.26 5.55 5.10
CA VAL A 163 -19.93 6.14 5.26
C VAL A 163 -19.47 6.01 6.71
N PRO A 164 -18.19 5.71 6.99
CA PRO A 164 -17.65 5.81 8.35
C PRO A 164 -17.89 7.22 8.92
N SER A 165 -18.63 7.34 10.02
CA SER A 165 -18.79 8.64 10.67
C SER A 165 -17.48 9.05 11.34
N LEU A 166 -16.94 10.19 10.93
CA LEU A 166 -15.82 10.87 11.62
C LEU A 166 -16.35 11.69 12.81
N ASP A 167 -17.26 11.14 13.60
CA ASP A 167 -17.84 11.81 14.77
C ASP A 167 -17.07 11.46 16.03
N CYS A 168 -16.28 12.41 16.52
CA CYS A 168 -15.74 12.41 17.87
C CYS A 168 -16.76 12.91 18.92
N GLY A 169 -18.04 13.05 18.56
CA GLY A 169 -19.09 13.55 19.46
C GLY A 169 -19.01 15.04 19.80
N THR A 170 -18.17 15.83 19.11
CA THR A 170 -18.04 17.27 19.33
C THR A 170 -18.16 18.06 18.03
N ASN A 171 -19.02 19.09 18.02
CA ASN A 171 -19.03 20.13 16.99
C ASN A 171 -17.96 21.20 17.30
N ASP A 172 -16.77 20.76 17.72
CA ASP A 172 -15.67 21.67 18.00
C ASP A 172 -15.17 22.26 16.68
N ALA A 173 -15.21 23.59 16.56
CA ALA A 173 -14.71 24.32 15.40
C ALA A 173 -13.24 23.98 15.09
N ASN A 174 -12.46 23.53 16.08
CA ASN A 174 -11.07 23.12 15.91
C ASN A 174 -10.91 21.74 15.22
N VAL A 175 -11.96 20.92 15.14
CA VAL A 175 -11.93 19.58 14.54
C VAL A 175 -12.51 19.55 13.12
N LEU A 176 -13.32 20.56 12.77
CA LEU A 176 -13.96 20.64 11.45
C LEU A 176 -12.97 20.67 10.26
N PRO A 177 -11.81 21.36 10.31
CA PRO A 177 -10.82 21.34 9.23
C PRO A 177 -10.30 19.93 8.95
N ILE A 178 -9.78 19.23 9.96
CA ILE A 178 -9.20 17.89 9.81
C ILE A 178 -10.25 16.87 9.38
N LYS A 179 -11.48 16.96 9.91
CA LYS A 179 -12.60 16.10 9.51
C LYS A 179 -12.92 16.26 8.03
N SER A 180 -12.95 17.50 7.54
CA SER A 180 -13.25 17.82 6.14
C SER A 180 -12.14 17.32 5.21
N LEU A 181 -10.88 17.51 5.58
CA LEU A 181 -9.73 17.01 4.82
C LEU A 181 -9.67 15.48 4.80
N ALA A 182 -9.93 14.79 5.92
CA ALA A 182 -9.98 13.33 5.96
C ALA A 182 -11.14 12.77 5.13
N THR A 183 -12.29 13.46 5.15
CA THR A 183 -13.47 13.13 4.33
C THR A 183 -13.14 13.20 2.83
N LEU A 184 -12.49 14.29 2.41
CA LEU A 184 -12.07 14.48 1.02
C LEU A 184 -10.97 13.48 0.64
N PHE A 185 -9.85 13.51 1.33
CA PHE A 185 -8.58 12.97 0.85
C PHE A 185 -8.20 11.60 1.39
N LEU A 186 -8.97 11.01 2.32
CA LEU A 186 -8.75 9.65 2.80
C LEU A 186 -9.98 8.75 2.59
N LEU A 187 -11.17 9.26 2.87
CA LEU A 187 -12.42 8.53 2.64
C LEU A 187 -12.91 8.62 1.18
N GLY A 188 -12.50 9.65 0.44
CA GLY A 188 -12.87 9.82 -0.97
C GLY A 188 -14.32 10.22 -1.14
N LEU A 189 -14.77 11.26 -0.44
CA LEU A 189 -16.14 11.75 -0.50
C LEU A 189 -16.20 13.22 -0.92
N ALA A 190 -17.11 13.52 -1.83
CA ALA A 190 -17.47 14.87 -2.21
C ALA A 190 -18.15 15.61 -1.04
N VAL A 191 -17.84 16.89 -0.90
CA VAL A 191 -18.30 17.74 0.22
C VAL A 191 -19.05 18.98 -0.28
N PRO A 192 -20.07 19.47 0.46
CA PRO A 192 -20.70 20.74 0.13
C PRO A 192 -19.69 21.88 0.16
N ARG A 193 -19.71 22.73 -0.87
CA ARG A 193 -18.82 23.88 -1.05
C ARG A 193 -18.86 24.80 0.17
N GLU A 194 -20.05 25.15 0.64
CA GLU A 194 -20.22 26.04 1.80
C GLU A 194 -19.67 25.42 3.09
N ALA A 195 -19.92 24.13 3.31
CA ALA A 195 -19.40 23.42 4.49
C ALA A 195 -17.86 23.37 4.48
N LEU A 196 -17.25 23.14 3.31
CA LEU A 196 -15.78 23.16 3.18
C LEU A 196 -15.19 24.56 3.36
N ALA A 197 -15.85 25.59 2.83
CA ALA A 197 -15.42 26.98 3.03
C ALA A 197 -15.53 27.42 4.50
N LEU A 198 -16.54 26.95 5.23
CA LEU A 198 -16.62 27.15 6.68
C LEU A 198 -15.51 26.41 7.44
N ALA A 199 -15.10 25.23 6.96
CA ALA A 199 -14.05 24.44 7.57
C ALA A 199 -12.63 24.97 7.32
N LEU A 200 -12.35 25.47 6.10
CA LEU A 200 -10.97 25.79 5.65
C LEU A 200 -10.73 27.26 5.29
N THR A 201 -11.78 28.09 5.27
CA THR A 201 -11.89 29.40 4.59
C THR A 201 -12.08 29.32 3.05
N PRO A 202 -12.70 30.34 2.42
CA PRO A 202 -12.82 30.42 0.96
C PRO A 202 -11.47 30.36 0.24
N GLU A 203 -10.43 30.98 0.79
CA GLU A 203 -9.07 30.95 0.25
C GLU A 203 -8.47 29.55 0.32
N GLY A 204 -8.70 28.82 1.42
CA GLY A 204 -8.29 27.43 1.55
C GLY A 204 -8.92 26.53 0.49
N VAL A 205 -10.22 26.72 0.21
CA VAL A 205 -10.92 26.01 -0.88
C VAL A 205 -10.34 26.37 -2.24
N GLN A 206 -10.05 27.65 -2.48
CA GLN A 206 -9.48 28.11 -3.74
C GLN A 206 -8.09 27.50 -4.00
N ILE A 207 -7.24 27.40 -2.98
CA ILE A 207 -5.93 26.73 -3.07
C ILE A 207 -6.08 25.28 -3.57
N LEU A 208 -7.03 24.54 -3.00
CA LEU A 208 -7.29 23.14 -3.40
C LEU A 208 -7.81 23.03 -4.84
N GLN A 209 -8.64 23.98 -5.29
CA GLN A 209 -9.15 24.02 -6.66
C GLN A 209 -8.07 24.39 -7.68
N ASP A 210 -7.24 25.38 -7.34
CA ASP A 210 -6.13 25.86 -8.17
C ASP A 210 -5.05 24.80 -8.39
N LEU A 211 -4.88 23.91 -7.41
CA LEU A 211 -3.98 22.75 -7.48
C LEU A 211 -4.66 21.51 -8.06
N HIS A 212 -5.91 21.63 -8.53
CA HIS A 212 -6.71 20.52 -9.10
C HIS A 212 -6.89 19.31 -8.16
N LEU A 213 -6.70 19.49 -6.85
CA LEU A 213 -6.94 18.46 -5.84
C LEU A 213 -8.44 18.21 -5.66
N ILE A 214 -9.24 19.26 -5.86
CA ILE A 214 -10.71 19.18 -5.88
C ILE A 214 -11.27 19.94 -7.08
N ALA A 215 -12.44 19.55 -7.57
CA ALA A 215 -13.17 20.31 -8.59
C ALA A 215 -14.68 20.37 -8.30
N PRO A 216 -15.41 21.38 -8.82
CA PRO A 216 -16.87 21.40 -8.78
C PRO A 216 -17.45 20.13 -9.42
N CYS A 217 -18.43 19.52 -8.77
CA CYS A 217 -19.13 18.37 -9.33
C CYS A 217 -19.99 18.80 -10.52
N GLU A 218 -19.81 18.13 -11.67
CA GLU A 218 -20.50 18.47 -12.94
C GLU A 218 -22.03 18.38 -12.85
N ILE A 219 -22.52 17.49 -12.00
CA ILE A 219 -23.94 17.16 -11.87
C ILE A 219 -24.61 17.74 -10.63
N ASP A 220 -23.83 18.31 -9.70
CA ASP A 220 -24.32 18.98 -8.50
C ASP A 220 -23.34 20.10 -8.11
N SER A 221 -23.65 21.33 -8.51
CA SER A 221 -22.78 22.50 -8.30
C SER A 221 -22.48 22.82 -6.83
N ASN A 222 -23.27 22.26 -5.90
CA ASN A 222 -23.05 22.44 -4.47
C ASN A 222 -21.93 21.55 -3.94
N LEU A 223 -21.52 20.51 -4.67
CA LEU A 223 -20.48 19.58 -4.24
C LEU A 223 -19.12 19.88 -4.86
N LEU A 224 -18.07 19.66 -4.08
CA LEU A 224 -16.68 19.61 -4.50
C LEU A 224 -16.18 18.17 -4.42
N VAL A 225 -15.61 17.66 -5.50
CA VAL A 225 -15.15 16.27 -5.67
C VAL A 225 -13.62 16.22 -5.52
N PRO A 226 -13.06 15.34 -4.68
CA PRO A 226 -11.62 15.14 -4.58
C PRO A 226 -11.09 14.24 -5.72
N TYR A 227 -10.04 14.68 -6.41
CA TYR A 227 -9.43 13.96 -7.54
C TYR A 227 -8.11 13.27 -7.20
N ALA A 228 -7.58 13.52 -6.00
CA ALA A 228 -6.34 12.92 -5.50
C ALA A 228 -6.52 12.44 -4.06
N GLN A 229 -5.64 11.56 -3.63
CA GLN A 229 -5.41 11.27 -2.22
C GLN A 229 -4.33 12.22 -1.69
N ILE A 230 -4.47 12.71 -0.47
CA ILE A 230 -3.39 13.38 0.28
C ILE A 230 -3.17 12.59 1.55
N PHE A 231 -2.00 11.96 1.65
CA PHE A 231 -1.65 11.05 2.72
C PHE A 231 -0.61 11.70 3.65
N PRO A 232 -0.94 11.98 4.92
CA PRO A 232 0.03 12.47 5.89
C PRO A 232 0.81 11.30 6.49
N ILE A 233 2.14 11.38 6.57
CA ILE A 233 3.01 10.40 7.21
C ILE A 233 3.78 11.12 8.33
N ASP A 234 3.50 10.77 9.59
CA ASP A 234 4.14 11.36 10.76
C ASP A 234 5.46 10.64 11.05
N LEU A 235 6.57 11.28 10.69
CA LEU A 235 7.91 10.70 10.85
C LEU A 235 8.44 10.98 12.27
N GLN A 236 9.44 10.19 12.70
CA GLN A 236 10.06 10.32 14.04
C GLN A 236 10.69 11.70 14.31
N SER A 237 10.94 12.51 13.29
CA SER A 237 11.44 13.89 13.40
C SER A 237 10.38 14.92 13.82
N ASP A 238 9.20 14.46 14.26
CA ASP A 238 7.98 15.27 14.50
C ASP A 238 7.52 16.10 13.29
N ARG A 239 8.03 15.77 12.10
CA ARG A 239 7.58 16.31 10.82
C ARG A 239 6.54 15.38 10.21
N THR A 240 5.48 15.98 9.67
CA THR A 240 4.53 15.27 8.81
C THR A 240 4.92 15.48 7.36
N LEU A 241 5.21 14.38 6.66
CA LEU A 241 5.38 14.34 5.22
C LEU A 241 4.00 14.24 4.56
N TYR A 242 3.72 15.11 3.60
CA TYR A 242 2.47 15.08 2.85
C TYR A 242 2.70 14.50 1.46
N ILE A 243 2.02 13.41 1.12
CA ILE A 243 2.16 12.76 -0.18
C ILE A 243 0.83 12.81 -0.93
N VAL A 244 0.83 13.45 -2.09
CA VAL A 244 -0.28 13.44 -3.04
C VAL A 244 -0.11 12.23 -3.96
N THR A 245 -1.17 11.42 -4.11
CA THR A 245 -1.23 10.31 -5.07
C THR A 245 -2.54 10.28 -5.84
N ASP A 246 -2.61 9.48 -6.91
CA ASP A 246 -3.91 9.08 -7.41
C ASP A 246 -4.66 8.25 -6.37
N TRP A 247 -5.97 8.13 -6.58
CA TRP A 247 -6.82 7.32 -5.74
C TRP A 247 -6.60 5.82 -5.92
N HIS A 248 -6.85 5.07 -4.85
CA HIS A 248 -6.95 3.62 -4.89
C HIS A 248 -7.90 3.14 -6.02
N PRO A 249 -7.63 1.97 -6.65
CA PRO A 249 -8.55 1.32 -7.59
C PRO A 249 -9.98 1.09 -7.08
N ARG A 250 -10.27 1.24 -5.78
CA ARG A 250 -11.64 1.18 -5.26
C ARG A 250 -12.45 2.42 -5.62
N VAL A 251 -11.78 3.56 -5.79
CA VAL A 251 -12.37 4.83 -6.22
C VAL A 251 -12.30 4.94 -7.74
N LEU A 252 -11.11 4.73 -8.31
CA LEU A 252 -10.93 4.85 -9.76
C LEU A 252 -11.58 3.70 -10.51
N SER A 253 -11.65 2.49 -9.96
CA SER A 253 -12.09 1.29 -10.68
C SER A 253 -11.32 1.16 -11.99
N THR A 254 -12.00 1.14 -13.14
CA THR A 254 -11.39 1.14 -14.48
C THR A 254 -11.26 2.54 -15.09
N THR A 255 -11.36 3.60 -14.28
CA THR A 255 -11.17 4.98 -14.73
C THR A 255 -9.73 5.17 -15.18
N LYS A 256 -9.55 5.46 -16.48
CA LYS A 256 -8.27 5.91 -17.01
C LYS A 256 -7.94 7.28 -16.43
N VAL A 257 -6.69 7.44 -16.00
CA VAL A 257 -6.15 8.68 -15.46
C VAL A 257 -5.51 9.47 -16.62
N GLY A 258 -5.90 10.73 -16.81
CA GLY A 258 -5.40 11.59 -17.88
C GLY A 258 -6.16 11.48 -19.21
N THR A 259 -5.79 12.31 -20.20
CA THR A 259 -6.46 12.35 -21.52
C THR A 259 -5.74 11.55 -22.62
N CYS A 260 -4.51 11.09 -22.38
CA CYS A 260 -3.77 10.26 -23.34
C CYS A 260 -4.45 8.91 -23.58
N SER A 261 -4.35 8.39 -24.81
CA SER A 261 -4.89 7.09 -25.21
C SER A 261 -4.17 5.89 -24.56
N ASP A 262 -2.92 6.09 -24.12
CA ASP A 262 -2.12 5.08 -23.45
C ASP A 262 -2.58 4.84 -22.01
N VAL A 263 -2.73 3.56 -21.67
CA VAL A 263 -3.46 3.08 -20.49
C VAL A 263 -2.64 3.15 -19.19
N SER A 264 -1.54 3.92 -19.19
CA SER A 264 -0.40 3.76 -18.28
C SER A 264 -0.08 4.96 -17.39
N ASN A 265 -0.97 5.96 -17.31
CA ASN A 265 -0.69 7.22 -16.59
C ASN A 265 -0.98 7.22 -15.09
N ALA A 266 -1.72 6.23 -14.57
CA ALA A 266 -2.04 6.16 -13.15
C ALA A 266 -0.76 5.99 -12.31
N VAL A 267 -0.65 6.75 -11.23
CA VAL A 267 0.44 6.67 -10.26
C VAL A 267 -0.04 5.85 -9.07
N MET A 268 0.82 4.98 -8.55
CA MET A 268 0.46 4.12 -7.41
C MET A 268 0.01 4.97 -6.21
N TYR A 269 -1.13 4.59 -5.64
CA TYR A 269 -1.59 5.13 -4.35
C TYR A 269 -0.68 4.65 -3.21
N ILE A 270 -0.75 5.30 -2.06
CA ILE A 270 -0.02 4.82 -0.87
C ILE A 270 -0.71 3.56 -0.34
N GLY A 271 -0.10 2.39 -0.59
CA GLY A 271 -0.55 1.10 -0.08
C GLY A 271 0.15 0.66 1.22
N PRO A 272 -0.33 -0.42 1.87
CA PRO A 272 0.32 -0.99 3.06
C PRO A 272 1.79 -1.36 2.83
N ASP A 273 2.12 -1.89 1.67
CA ASP A 273 3.47 -2.19 1.18
C ASP A 273 4.39 -0.96 1.14
N SER A 274 3.90 0.16 0.61
CA SER A 274 4.65 1.43 0.56
C SER A 274 5.00 1.92 1.97
N LEU A 275 4.04 1.83 2.89
CA LEU A 275 4.20 2.25 4.27
C LEU A 275 5.07 1.28 5.07
N ALA A 276 4.97 -0.02 4.80
CA ALA A 276 5.81 -1.04 5.42
C ALA A 276 7.28 -0.80 5.10
N LEU A 277 7.64 -0.44 3.86
CA LEU A 277 9.01 -0.09 3.53
C LEU A 277 9.51 1.12 4.35
N VAL A 278 8.73 2.20 4.46
CA VAL A 278 9.09 3.36 5.30
C VAL A 278 9.28 2.94 6.78
N GLN A 279 8.36 2.13 7.30
CA GLN A 279 8.29 1.78 8.72
C GLN A 279 9.36 0.77 9.16
N HIS A 280 9.59 -0.29 8.37
CA HIS A 280 10.52 -1.36 8.71
C HIS A 280 11.96 -1.01 8.34
N TRP A 281 12.15 -0.25 7.26
CA TRP A 281 13.46 0.18 6.80
C TRP A 281 13.80 1.55 7.35
N LEU A 282 13.27 2.63 6.77
CA LEU A 282 13.78 4.00 6.95
C LEU A 282 13.80 4.47 8.42
N GLN A 283 12.89 3.95 9.24
CA GLN A 283 12.81 4.23 10.69
C GLN A 283 13.71 3.38 11.56
N SER A 284 14.39 2.39 11.00
CA SER A 284 15.38 1.62 11.71
C SER A 284 16.57 2.50 12.08
N SER A 285 17.02 2.39 13.34
CA SER A 285 18.23 3.03 13.82
C SER A 285 19.50 2.49 13.16
N ARG A 286 19.41 1.35 12.45
CA ARG A 286 20.53 0.71 11.75
C ARG A 286 20.89 1.35 10.42
N ILE A 287 20.00 2.11 9.82
CA ILE A 287 20.31 2.79 8.56
C ILE A 287 21.18 4.01 8.86
N PRO A 288 22.44 4.03 8.40
CA PRO A 288 23.29 5.20 8.57
C PRO A 288 22.75 6.37 7.74
N SER A 289 22.94 7.59 8.22
CA SER A 289 22.80 8.76 7.36
C SER A 289 23.84 8.67 6.25
N CYS A 290 23.40 8.87 5.01
CA CYS A 290 24.21 8.64 3.82
C CYS A 290 24.22 9.85 2.88
N GLY A 291 25.15 9.84 1.92
CA GLY A 291 25.29 10.94 0.97
C GLY A 291 24.24 10.90 -0.13
N SER A 292 24.03 9.73 -0.72
CA SER A 292 23.23 9.57 -1.94
C SER A 292 22.27 8.38 -1.89
N LEU A 293 21.01 8.64 -2.25
CA LEU A 293 19.94 7.65 -2.36
C LEU A 293 19.49 7.50 -3.81
N LEU A 294 19.19 6.27 -4.22
CA LEU A 294 18.50 5.95 -5.47
C LEU A 294 17.17 5.27 -5.15
N ASP A 295 16.06 5.86 -5.59
CA ASP A 295 14.72 5.32 -5.43
C ASP A 295 14.22 4.81 -6.78
N LEU A 296 14.11 3.49 -6.92
CA LEU A 296 13.68 2.82 -8.14
C LEU A 296 12.19 2.51 -8.08
N CYS A 297 11.47 2.76 -9.19
CA CYS A 297 10.00 2.74 -9.23
C CYS A 297 9.42 3.75 -8.22
N THR A 298 9.91 4.99 -8.28
CA THR A 298 9.70 5.99 -7.24
C THR A 298 8.23 6.38 -7.04
N GLY A 299 7.38 6.25 -8.07
CA GLY A 299 5.95 6.53 -7.99
C GLY A 299 5.66 7.96 -7.54
N SER A 300 5.13 8.09 -6.33
CA SER A 300 4.85 9.37 -5.68
C SER A 300 6.06 10.02 -4.99
N GLY A 301 7.20 9.33 -4.96
CA GLY A 301 8.43 9.76 -4.28
C GLY A 301 8.46 9.40 -2.79
N VAL A 302 7.50 8.63 -2.28
CA VAL A 302 7.30 8.42 -0.84
C VAL A 302 8.56 7.93 -0.11
N GLN A 303 9.34 7.02 -0.71
CA GLN A 303 10.55 6.47 -0.07
C GLN A 303 11.68 7.50 -0.05
N ALA A 304 11.98 8.11 -1.20
CA ALA A 304 12.98 9.17 -1.31
C ALA A 304 12.69 10.35 -0.37
N LEU A 305 11.45 10.85 -0.38
CA LEU A 305 11.06 12.02 0.42
C LEU A 305 11.02 11.72 1.91
N ALA A 306 10.62 10.50 2.32
CA ALA A 306 10.72 10.07 3.70
C ALA A 306 12.19 10.02 4.16
N ALA A 307 13.08 9.42 3.37
CA ALA A 307 14.51 9.33 3.68
C ALA A 307 15.17 10.72 3.81
N LEU A 308 14.85 11.65 2.90
CA LEU A 308 15.34 13.04 2.95
C LEU A 308 14.81 13.80 4.17
N THR A 309 13.53 13.62 4.51
CA THR A 309 12.89 14.28 5.67
C THR A 309 13.44 13.78 7.00
N MET A 310 13.87 12.51 7.03
CA MET A 310 14.50 11.86 8.19
C MET A 310 16.02 12.03 8.23
N GLU A 311 16.60 12.82 7.31
CA GLU A 311 18.04 13.06 7.23
C GLU A 311 18.86 11.76 7.08
N LYS A 312 18.25 10.74 6.47
CA LYS A 312 18.92 9.49 6.09
C LYS A 312 19.71 9.63 4.79
N ALA A 313 19.38 10.61 3.96
CA ALA A 313 20.09 10.94 2.73
C ALA A 313 20.18 12.47 2.56
N ASN A 314 21.22 12.96 1.87
CA ASN A 314 21.34 14.37 1.52
C ASN A 314 20.66 14.72 0.19
N GLN A 315 20.70 13.78 -0.76
CA GLN A 315 20.09 13.89 -2.09
C GLN A 315 19.53 12.54 -2.53
N ALA A 316 18.51 12.58 -3.37
CA ALA A 316 17.87 11.40 -3.93
C ALA A 316 17.75 11.50 -5.46
N VAL A 317 18.03 10.38 -6.13
CA VAL A 317 17.72 10.16 -7.53
C VAL A 317 16.48 9.27 -7.61
N CYS A 318 15.43 9.77 -8.24
CA CYS A 318 14.13 9.11 -8.35
C CYS A 318 13.93 8.61 -9.79
N VAL A 319 13.81 7.29 -9.97
CA VAL A 319 13.63 6.66 -11.28
C VAL A 319 12.22 6.09 -11.39
N ASP A 320 11.55 6.39 -12.50
CA ASP A 320 10.27 5.77 -12.83
C ASP A 320 10.10 5.67 -14.35
N LEU A 321 9.32 4.70 -14.80
CA LEU A 321 8.94 4.54 -16.21
C LEU A 321 7.79 5.48 -16.58
N ASN A 322 6.93 5.82 -15.61
CA ASN A 322 5.77 6.68 -15.83
C ASN A 322 6.19 8.16 -15.68
N PRO A 323 6.15 8.98 -16.75
CA PRO A 323 6.49 10.40 -16.66
C PRO A 323 5.56 11.19 -15.72
N ARG A 324 4.30 10.75 -15.55
CA ARG A 324 3.35 11.34 -14.59
C ARG A 324 3.70 10.98 -13.14
N ALA A 325 4.33 9.82 -12.89
CA ALA A 325 4.88 9.51 -11.57
C ALA A 325 6.03 10.45 -11.23
N LEU A 326 6.95 10.72 -12.17
CA LEU A 326 8.02 11.71 -11.95
C LEU A 326 7.47 13.13 -11.73
N GLN A 327 6.43 13.54 -12.47
CA GLN A 327 5.71 14.78 -12.19
C GLN A 327 5.17 14.84 -10.77
N MET A 328 4.53 13.76 -10.32
CA MET A 328 3.94 13.67 -8.99
C MET A 328 5.01 13.63 -7.88
N THR A 329 6.11 12.92 -8.11
CA THR A 329 7.29 12.93 -7.23
C THR A 329 7.82 14.35 -7.04
N ARG A 330 7.90 15.14 -8.11
CA ARG A 330 8.35 16.53 -8.05
C ARG A 330 7.35 17.45 -7.36
N LEU A 331 6.05 17.29 -7.65
CA LEU A 331 4.98 17.98 -6.93
C LEU A 331 5.11 17.72 -5.42
N ASN A 332 5.30 16.46 -5.02
CA ASN A 332 5.48 16.09 -3.63
C ASN A 332 6.80 16.60 -3.05
N ALA A 333 7.87 16.66 -3.83
CA ALA A 333 9.13 17.26 -3.38
C ALA A 333 8.95 18.76 -3.09
N ILE A 334 8.33 19.53 -3.99
CA ILE A 334 8.04 20.96 -3.78
C ILE A 334 7.09 21.15 -2.58
N LEU A 335 6.02 20.33 -2.50
CA LEU A 335 5.07 20.37 -1.38
C LEU A 335 5.77 20.24 -0.01
N ASN A 336 6.89 19.52 0.06
CA ASN A 336 7.63 19.27 1.29
C ASN A 336 8.98 20.03 1.40
N ASP A 337 9.26 21.03 0.55
CA ASP A 337 10.53 21.79 0.49
C ASP A 337 11.77 20.90 0.24
N LEU A 338 11.64 19.90 -0.61
CA LEU A 338 12.69 18.93 -0.95
C LEU A 338 13.06 18.91 -2.43
N ASP A 339 12.49 19.81 -3.24
CA ASP A 339 12.69 19.88 -4.68
C ASP A 339 14.17 20.04 -5.07
N THR A 340 14.93 20.82 -4.32
CA THR A 340 16.38 21.01 -4.53
C THR A 340 17.23 19.76 -4.22
N LYS A 341 16.65 18.75 -3.57
CA LYS A 341 17.34 17.52 -3.15
C LYS A 341 16.96 16.31 -4.00
N VAL A 342 16.03 16.46 -4.94
CA VAL A 342 15.50 15.37 -5.76
C VAL A 342 15.84 15.59 -7.22
N GLN A 343 16.41 14.57 -7.87
CA GLN A 343 16.60 14.51 -9.31
C GLN A 343 15.77 13.37 -9.91
N CYS A 344 14.97 13.65 -10.93
CA CYS A 344 14.13 12.65 -11.59
C CYS A 344 14.79 12.09 -12.87
N VAL A 345 14.63 10.79 -13.09
CA VAL A 345 15.13 10.07 -14.27
C VAL A 345 13.98 9.23 -14.82
N LEU A 346 13.66 9.40 -16.10
CA LEU A 346 12.74 8.54 -16.81
C LEU A 346 13.49 7.28 -17.23
N GLY A 347 13.13 6.12 -16.69
CA GLY A 347 13.87 4.89 -16.91
C GLY A 347 12.99 3.64 -16.94
N ASP A 348 13.30 2.74 -17.87
CA ASP A 348 12.74 1.40 -17.93
C ASP A 348 13.77 0.40 -17.39
N LEU A 349 13.44 -0.22 -16.27
CA LEU A 349 14.30 -1.22 -15.63
C LEU A 349 14.34 -2.55 -16.39
N THR A 350 13.40 -2.81 -17.30
CA THR A 350 13.31 -4.07 -18.05
C THR A 350 13.93 -4.01 -19.44
N SER A 351 14.17 -2.80 -19.96
CA SER A 351 14.87 -2.58 -21.23
C SER A 351 16.18 -1.79 -21.08
N ASP A 352 16.59 -1.54 -19.83
CA ASP A 352 17.83 -0.86 -19.44
C ASP A 352 18.05 0.51 -20.09
N VAL A 353 16.98 1.20 -20.48
CA VAL A 353 17.07 2.55 -21.07
C VAL A 353 16.67 3.61 -20.05
N GLY A 354 17.42 4.70 -20.04
CA GLY A 354 17.20 5.86 -19.19
C GLY A 354 17.39 7.17 -19.93
N ARG A 355 16.69 8.20 -19.45
CA ARG A 355 16.77 9.60 -19.91
C ARG A 355 16.65 10.51 -18.68
N ILE A 356 17.47 11.56 -18.62
CA ILE A 356 17.31 12.56 -17.55
C ILE A 356 15.99 13.30 -17.80
N TYR A 357 15.17 13.38 -16.77
CA TYR A 357 13.87 14.03 -16.83
C TYR A 357 13.99 15.45 -16.28
N THR A 358 14.18 16.42 -17.18
CA THR A 358 14.46 17.82 -16.81
C THR A 358 13.25 18.73 -16.98
N ASN A 359 13.27 19.87 -16.28
CA ASN A 359 12.45 21.00 -16.69
C ASN A 359 12.97 21.55 -18.01
N SER A 360 12.09 21.74 -19.00
CA SER A 360 12.36 22.77 -20.00
C SER A 360 12.31 24.12 -19.30
N GLU A 361 13.32 24.97 -19.50
CA GLU A 361 13.32 26.33 -18.97
C GLU A 361 12.08 27.08 -19.51
N GLY A 362 11.17 27.47 -18.62
CA GLY A 362 10.05 28.36 -18.93
C GLY A 362 8.77 27.72 -19.51
N SER A 363 8.67 26.39 -19.62
CA SER A 363 7.41 25.71 -19.97
C SER A 363 6.86 24.85 -18.83
N HIS A 364 5.54 24.72 -18.75
CA HIS A 364 4.86 23.77 -17.87
C HIS A 364 4.97 22.31 -18.35
N ASP A 365 5.56 22.11 -19.54
CA ASP A 365 5.82 20.81 -20.13
C ASP A 365 7.23 20.35 -19.75
N LEU A 366 7.41 19.05 -19.57
CA LEU A 366 8.69 18.48 -19.16
C LEU A 366 9.47 18.06 -20.39
N ALA A 367 10.73 18.47 -20.43
CA ALA A 367 11.67 18.08 -21.48
C ALA A 367 12.36 16.79 -21.06
N ILE A 368 12.10 15.73 -21.82
CA ILE A 368 12.90 14.51 -21.78
C ILE A 368 14.11 14.75 -22.69
N ASP A 369 15.33 14.43 -22.25
CA ASP A 369 16.43 14.32 -23.20
C ASP A 369 16.09 13.24 -24.22
N ASP A 370 15.88 13.62 -25.48
CA ASP A 370 15.48 12.72 -26.57
C ASP A 370 16.51 11.60 -26.84
N LYS A 371 17.73 11.71 -26.29
CA LYS A 371 18.77 10.69 -26.41
C LYS A 371 18.62 9.63 -25.32
N ALA A 372 17.80 8.61 -25.62
CA ALA A 372 17.78 7.36 -24.85
C ALA A 372 19.19 6.78 -24.73
N GLN A 373 19.60 6.45 -23.50
CA GLN A 373 20.91 5.90 -23.19
C GLN A 373 20.77 4.75 -22.20
N PRO A 374 21.78 3.87 -22.04
CA PRO A 374 21.74 2.86 -21.01
C PRO A 374 21.49 3.49 -19.64
N LEU A 375 20.49 3.00 -18.90
CA LEU A 375 20.07 3.55 -17.62
C LEU A 375 21.22 3.60 -16.63
N LEU A 376 22.05 2.56 -16.60
CA LEU A 376 23.23 2.52 -15.75
C LEU A 376 24.21 3.67 -16.03
N ASP A 377 24.42 4.03 -17.30
CA ASP A 377 25.30 5.13 -17.67
C ASP A 377 24.71 6.49 -17.25
N VAL A 378 23.39 6.65 -17.42
CA VAL A 378 22.67 7.83 -16.93
C VAL A 378 22.85 7.97 -15.42
N LEU A 379 22.61 6.90 -14.66
CA LEU A 379 22.73 6.89 -13.21
C LEU A 379 24.17 7.14 -12.74
N ARG A 380 25.17 6.50 -13.37
CA ARG A 380 26.60 6.69 -13.06
C ARG A 380 27.10 8.10 -13.30
N ARG A 381 26.52 8.83 -14.26
CA ARG A 381 26.83 10.25 -14.47
C ARG A 381 26.29 11.15 -13.37
N ILE A 382 25.14 10.80 -12.79
CA ILE A 382 24.55 11.55 -11.68
C ILE A 382 25.31 11.24 -10.39
N SER A 383 25.47 9.96 -10.07
CA SER A 383 26.32 9.50 -8.97
C SER A 383 27.00 8.18 -9.35
N PRO A 384 28.33 8.06 -9.22
CA PRO A 384 29.04 6.83 -9.57
C PRO A 384 28.62 5.64 -8.69
N ARG A 385 28.18 5.92 -7.47
CA ARG A 385 27.69 4.95 -6.48
C ARG A 385 26.59 5.56 -5.61
N PHE A 386 25.72 4.71 -5.08
CA PHE A 386 24.69 5.07 -4.11
C PHE A 386 24.91 4.32 -2.81
N ASP A 387 24.73 5.01 -1.69
CA ASP A 387 24.84 4.42 -0.36
C ASP A 387 23.57 3.69 0.03
N LEU A 388 22.43 4.18 -0.49
CA LEU A 388 21.12 3.60 -0.28
C LEU A 388 20.38 3.45 -1.60
N ILE A 389 19.83 2.26 -1.83
CA ILE A 389 18.86 2.01 -2.89
C ILE A 389 17.55 1.55 -2.24
N THR A 390 16.44 2.17 -2.60
CA THR A 390 15.10 1.73 -2.20
C THR A 390 14.28 1.35 -3.43
N ALA A 391 13.37 0.39 -3.28
CA ALA A 391 12.39 0.12 -4.31
C ALA A 391 11.09 -0.45 -3.74
N ASN A 392 9.96 0.02 -4.29
CA ASN A 392 8.68 -0.67 -4.24
C ASN A 392 8.24 -0.97 -5.68
N PRO A 393 8.77 -2.03 -6.31
CA PRO A 393 8.53 -2.33 -7.70
C PRO A 393 7.13 -2.91 -7.94
N PRO A 394 6.63 -2.84 -9.20
CA PRO A 394 5.53 -3.69 -9.62
C PRO A 394 5.94 -5.18 -9.54
N PHE A 395 5.10 -6.01 -8.92
CA PHE A 395 5.42 -7.42 -8.64
C PHE A 395 4.32 -8.42 -9.03
N LEU A 396 3.19 -7.97 -9.61
CA LEU A 396 2.11 -8.89 -9.96
C LEU A 396 2.50 -9.77 -11.17
N PRO A 397 2.29 -11.10 -11.10
CA PRO A 397 2.53 -12.02 -12.21
C PRO A 397 1.32 -12.02 -13.15
N VAL A 398 1.04 -10.88 -13.79
CA VAL A 398 -0.17 -10.67 -14.60
C VAL A 398 -0.16 -11.61 -15.82
N PRO A 399 -1.18 -12.46 -16.01
CA PRO A 399 -1.29 -13.32 -17.18
C PRO A 399 -1.33 -12.51 -18.49
N PRO A 400 -0.67 -12.96 -19.57
CA PRO A 400 -0.71 -12.27 -20.87
C PRO A 400 -2.13 -12.09 -21.44
N GLU A 401 -3.05 -12.98 -21.09
CA GLU A 401 -4.46 -12.96 -21.53
C GLU A 401 -5.29 -11.91 -20.80
N ILE A 402 -4.84 -11.42 -19.64
CA ILE A 402 -5.52 -10.35 -18.90
C ILE A 402 -5.02 -9.01 -19.40
N THR A 403 -5.96 -8.14 -19.76
CA THR A 403 -5.61 -6.83 -20.30
C THR A 403 -4.84 -6.00 -19.26
N GLN A 404 -3.61 -5.60 -19.58
CA GLN A 404 -2.79 -4.70 -18.74
C GLN A 404 -3.49 -3.38 -18.42
N ALA A 405 -4.48 -2.96 -19.21
CA ALA A 405 -5.32 -1.80 -18.94
C ALA A 405 -5.93 -1.77 -17.51
N ARG A 406 -6.14 -2.94 -16.89
CA ARG A 406 -6.65 -3.06 -15.51
C ARG A 406 -5.56 -3.03 -14.45
N HIS A 407 -4.36 -3.48 -14.79
CA HIS A 407 -3.19 -3.49 -13.93
C HIS A 407 -2.20 -2.47 -14.49
N GLY A 408 -2.36 -1.19 -14.11
CA GLY A 408 -1.51 -0.10 -14.60
C GLY A 408 -0.01 -0.40 -14.42
N LEU A 409 0.87 0.41 -15.04
CA LEU A 409 2.32 0.17 -15.03
C LEU A 409 2.91 -0.11 -13.64
N PHE A 410 2.33 0.49 -12.60
CA PHE A 410 2.75 0.33 -11.22
C PHE A 410 2.44 -1.03 -10.59
N SER A 411 1.69 -1.92 -11.25
CA SER A 411 1.28 -3.22 -10.69
C SER A 411 1.99 -4.41 -11.34
N ALA A 412 2.16 -4.42 -12.66
CA ALA A 412 2.58 -5.61 -13.41
C ALA A 412 4.10 -5.83 -13.38
N GLY A 413 4.56 -6.88 -12.70
CA GLY A 413 5.98 -7.29 -12.65
C GLY A 413 6.41 -8.19 -13.80
N GLY A 414 5.66 -8.16 -14.92
CA GLY A 414 5.78 -9.11 -16.02
C GLY A 414 5.09 -10.46 -15.75
N PRO A 415 5.19 -11.44 -16.67
CA PRO A 415 4.50 -12.73 -16.53
C PRO A 415 4.84 -13.46 -15.23
N SER A 416 6.10 -13.42 -14.77
CA SER A 416 6.52 -14.06 -13.52
C SER A 416 6.31 -13.20 -12.27
N GLY A 417 6.04 -11.90 -12.43
CA GLY A 417 6.05 -10.93 -11.33
C GLY A 417 7.45 -10.53 -10.83
N GLU A 418 8.51 -11.23 -11.24
CA GLU A 418 9.87 -11.05 -10.72
C GLU A 418 10.81 -10.27 -11.67
N ALA A 419 10.37 -9.89 -12.87
CA ALA A 419 11.26 -9.30 -13.88
C ALA A 419 11.88 -7.97 -13.42
N VAL A 420 11.07 -7.10 -12.79
CA VAL A 420 11.53 -5.82 -12.28
C VAL A 420 12.41 -6.00 -11.03
N LEU A 421 12.05 -6.93 -10.14
CA LEU A 421 12.86 -7.29 -8.97
C LEU A 421 14.26 -7.76 -9.39
N ALA A 422 14.34 -8.67 -10.36
CA ALA A 422 15.61 -9.21 -10.87
C ALA A 422 16.50 -8.08 -11.42
N SER A 423 15.92 -7.17 -12.20
CA SER A 423 16.64 -6.04 -12.79
C SER A 423 17.16 -5.06 -11.74
N ILE A 424 16.37 -4.80 -10.69
CA ILE A 424 16.80 -3.98 -9.54
C ILE A 424 17.99 -4.62 -8.82
N VAL A 425 17.93 -5.92 -8.53
CA VAL A 425 19.02 -6.63 -7.83
C VAL A 425 20.30 -6.59 -8.68
N GLN A 426 20.19 -6.80 -10.00
CA GLN A 426 21.31 -6.71 -10.94
C GLN A 426 21.93 -5.31 -10.97
N LEU A 427 21.12 -4.27 -11.19
CA LEU A 427 21.58 -2.87 -11.20
C LEU A 427 22.24 -2.47 -9.88
N SER A 428 21.70 -2.93 -8.75
CA SER A 428 22.21 -2.62 -7.41
C SER A 428 23.62 -3.15 -7.19
N SER A 429 23.97 -4.31 -7.75
CA SER A 429 25.33 -4.85 -7.67
C SER A 429 26.38 -3.90 -8.24
N SER A 430 26.00 -3.18 -9.30
CA SER A 430 26.83 -2.20 -10.02
C SER A 430 26.78 -0.78 -9.44
N LEU A 431 25.70 -0.42 -8.74
CA LEU A 431 25.42 0.94 -8.27
C LEU A 431 25.68 1.14 -6.78
N LEU A 432 25.58 0.10 -5.94
CA LEU A 432 25.85 0.26 -4.51
C LEU A 432 27.32 0.59 -4.23
N SER A 433 27.53 1.58 -3.35
CA SER A 433 28.80 1.86 -2.72
C SER A 433 29.25 0.67 -1.87
N ASN A 434 30.54 0.60 -1.52
CA ASN A 434 31.00 -0.41 -0.58
C ASN A 434 30.28 -0.18 0.76
N THR A 435 29.72 -1.23 1.36
CA THR A 435 28.86 -1.17 2.56
C THR A 435 27.48 -0.53 2.36
N GLY A 436 27.14 -0.10 1.15
CA GLY A 436 25.83 0.43 0.80
C GLY A 436 24.72 -0.62 0.87
N PHE A 437 23.49 -0.16 1.02
CA PHE A 437 22.31 -0.99 1.24
C PHE A 437 21.28 -0.87 0.13
N LEU A 438 20.65 -1.99 -0.21
CA LEU A 438 19.43 -2.08 -0.99
C LEU A 438 18.30 -2.54 -0.07
N ALA A 439 17.13 -1.91 -0.15
CA ALA A 439 15.92 -2.33 0.55
C ALA A 439 14.72 -2.33 -0.38
N ILE A 440 14.03 -3.46 -0.47
CA ILE A 440 12.93 -3.70 -1.40
C ILE A 440 11.77 -4.38 -0.69
N VAL A 441 10.55 -3.91 -0.94
CA VAL A 441 9.34 -4.71 -0.70
C VAL A 441 8.90 -5.40 -1.98
N SER A 442 8.46 -6.65 -1.91
CA SER A 442 7.94 -7.38 -3.07
C SER A 442 7.00 -8.49 -2.62
N GLU A 443 6.25 -9.05 -3.57
CA GLU A 443 5.76 -10.42 -3.46
C GLU A 443 6.86 -11.39 -3.86
N PHE A 444 6.99 -12.48 -3.09
CA PHE A 444 7.98 -13.52 -3.29
C PHE A 444 7.29 -14.86 -3.54
N PHE A 445 7.54 -15.46 -4.70
CA PHE A 445 6.83 -16.64 -5.17
C PHE A 445 7.58 -17.94 -4.85
N LEU A 446 6.83 -18.91 -4.31
CA LEU A 446 7.31 -20.21 -3.83
C LEU A 446 6.65 -21.33 -4.63
N LYS A 447 7.39 -22.43 -4.86
CA LYS A 447 6.90 -23.55 -5.67
C LYS A 447 5.83 -24.42 -5.00
N SER A 448 5.86 -24.60 -3.68
CA SER A 448 4.90 -25.46 -2.98
C SER A 448 4.45 -24.89 -1.63
N VAL A 449 3.26 -25.32 -1.18
CA VAL A 449 2.61 -24.91 0.09
C VAL A 449 3.06 -25.78 1.27
N GLU A 450 3.69 -26.95 1.03
CA GLU A 450 4.22 -27.84 2.08
C GLU A 450 5.32 -27.16 2.94
N ALA A 451 5.80 -26.01 2.47
CA ALA A 451 6.62 -25.01 3.16
C ALA A 451 5.96 -24.31 4.36
N ALA A 452 4.63 -24.33 4.48
CA ALA A 452 3.87 -23.39 5.31
C ALA A 452 2.92 -24.03 6.34
N TYR A 453 2.75 -25.36 6.31
CA TYR A 453 1.82 -26.08 7.18
C TYR A 453 2.57 -27.10 8.05
N VAL A 454 3.22 -26.64 9.12
CA VAL A 454 3.33 -27.47 10.32
C VAL A 454 2.09 -27.18 11.16
N ALA A 455 1.09 -28.05 11.05
CA ALA A 455 -0.07 -28.01 11.93
C ALA A 455 0.40 -28.10 13.40
N PRO A 456 -0.23 -27.38 14.35
CA PRO A 456 0.08 -27.58 15.76
C PRO A 456 -0.20 -29.04 16.10
N CYS A 457 0.83 -29.72 16.61
CA CYS A 457 0.75 -31.10 17.08
C CYS A 457 -0.55 -31.30 17.86
N SER A 458 -1.43 -32.15 17.31
CA SER A 458 -2.50 -32.76 18.08
C SER A 458 -1.85 -33.44 19.28
N VAL A 459 -2.06 -32.89 20.46
CA VAL A 459 -1.75 -33.55 21.72
C VAL A 459 -2.46 -34.90 21.67
N SER A 460 -1.66 -35.97 21.61
CA SER A 460 -2.15 -37.33 21.64
C SER A 460 -3.06 -37.50 22.85
N SER A 461 -4.32 -37.83 22.61
CA SER A 461 -5.26 -38.29 23.61
C SER A 461 -4.70 -39.54 24.28
N ARG A 462 -4.09 -39.39 25.46
CA ARG A 462 -4.06 -40.45 26.47
C ARG A 462 -5.23 -40.18 27.39
N GLY A 463 -6.18 -41.11 27.36
CA GLY A 463 -7.46 -40.98 28.05
C GLY A 463 -7.34 -41.07 29.56
N SER A 464 -8.36 -40.52 30.21
CA SER A 464 -9.01 -41.07 31.39
C SER A 464 -10.27 -40.26 31.70
N GLU A 465 -11.41 -40.91 31.48
CA GLU A 465 -12.63 -40.93 32.31
C GLU A 465 -13.40 -39.66 32.68
N GLU A 466 -14.71 -39.80 32.44
CA GLU A 466 -15.89 -39.02 32.81
C GLU A 466 -15.86 -38.30 34.18
N SER A 467 -16.38 -37.08 34.23
CA SER A 467 -17.63 -36.79 34.96
C SER A 467 -18.12 -35.36 34.72
N ALA A 468 -19.45 -35.23 34.71
CA ALA A 468 -20.22 -34.03 34.38
C ALA A 468 -20.15 -32.93 35.45
N ASN A 469 -20.20 -31.65 35.04
CA ASN A 469 -20.98 -30.57 35.67
C ASN A 469 -21.01 -29.28 34.83
N GLU A 470 -22.07 -28.50 35.07
CA GLU A 470 -22.68 -27.35 34.36
C GLU A 470 -21.79 -26.17 33.87
N PRO A 471 -22.31 -25.31 32.94
CA PRO A 471 -21.55 -24.20 32.36
C PRO A 471 -21.54 -22.95 33.25
N GLY A 472 -20.39 -22.68 33.86
CA GLY A 472 -20.06 -21.37 34.45
C GLY A 472 -19.43 -20.43 33.43
N VAL A 473 -19.92 -19.19 33.38
CA VAL A 473 -19.41 -18.07 32.57
C VAL A 473 -17.92 -17.80 32.85
N PRO A 474 -17.02 -17.75 31.85
CA PRO A 474 -15.66 -17.29 32.08
C PRO A 474 -15.59 -15.76 31.93
N SER A 475 -15.16 -15.13 33.02
CA SER A 475 -14.58 -13.79 33.07
C SER A 475 -13.39 -13.65 32.11
N SER A 476 -13.28 -12.46 31.54
CA SER A 476 -12.22 -11.93 30.66
C SER A 476 -10.79 -12.39 31.00
N PRO A 477 -9.94 -12.76 30.01
CA PRO A 477 -8.54 -13.05 30.25
C PRO A 477 -7.72 -11.76 30.26
N GLU A 478 -7.16 -11.41 31.42
CA GLU A 478 -5.97 -10.57 31.51
C GLU A 478 -4.81 -11.32 30.85
N VAL A 479 -4.27 -10.76 29.76
CA VAL A 479 -3.06 -11.27 29.12
C VAL A 479 -1.86 -10.73 29.88
N LEU A 480 -1.25 -11.58 30.71
CA LEU A 480 0.04 -11.33 31.33
C LEU A 480 1.11 -11.29 30.23
N LEU A 481 1.85 -10.17 30.19
CA LEU A 481 3.06 -9.98 29.40
C LEU A 481 4.17 -10.87 29.98
N ASP A 482 4.45 -12.00 29.35
CA ASP A 482 5.63 -12.78 29.68
C ASP A 482 6.84 -12.28 28.86
N SER A 483 7.87 -11.83 29.57
CA SER A 483 9.05 -11.14 29.05
C SER A 483 10.21 -12.07 28.63
N ASN A 484 9.94 -13.35 28.41
CA ASN A 484 10.96 -14.34 28.05
C ASN A 484 10.68 -14.94 26.66
N PHE A 485 11.14 -14.25 25.62
CA PHE A 485 11.38 -14.89 24.32
C PHE A 485 12.76 -15.56 24.41
N ASP A 486 12.77 -16.81 24.86
CA ASP A 486 13.97 -17.64 24.86
C ASP A 486 14.55 -17.81 23.44
N LEU A 487 15.86 -18.02 23.42
CA LEU A 487 16.74 -18.11 22.25
C LEU A 487 16.26 -19.08 21.16
N LEU A 488 16.56 -18.70 19.91
CA LEU A 488 16.43 -19.47 18.67
C LEU A 488 16.74 -20.97 18.86
N PRO A 489 15.79 -21.88 18.58
CA PRO A 489 16.13 -23.20 18.11
C PRO A 489 16.52 -23.09 16.63
N GLN A 490 17.79 -23.39 16.31
CA GLN A 490 18.13 -23.85 14.97
C GLN A 490 17.34 -25.14 14.74
N HIS A 491 16.33 -25.09 13.87
CA HIS A 491 15.67 -26.31 13.41
C HIS A 491 16.52 -26.92 12.30
N ASP A 492 17.18 -28.02 12.62
CA ASP A 492 17.88 -28.87 11.68
C ASP A 492 16.96 -29.33 10.52
N ALA A 493 17.39 -29.02 9.29
CA ALA A 493 17.17 -29.80 8.07
C ALA A 493 15.76 -29.96 7.47
N LEU A 494 14.93 -28.90 7.39
CA LEU A 494 13.72 -28.86 6.55
C LEU A 494 13.49 -27.51 5.80
N ASP A 495 14.56 -26.85 5.31
CA ASP A 495 14.54 -25.48 4.72
C ASP A 495 14.41 -25.35 3.18
N ARG A 496 13.77 -26.29 2.48
CA ARG A 496 13.86 -26.36 0.99
C ARG A 496 13.22 -25.23 0.13
N PRO A 497 12.19 -24.47 0.54
CA PRO A 497 11.52 -23.48 -0.34
C PRO A 497 12.18 -22.11 -0.39
N ALA A 498 12.76 -21.64 0.72
CA ALA A 498 13.42 -20.34 0.79
C ALA A 498 14.78 -20.35 0.08
N ASP A 499 15.49 -21.48 0.13
CA ASP A 499 16.78 -21.69 -0.54
C ASP A 499 16.69 -21.44 -2.04
N GLU A 500 15.62 -21.89 -2.71
CA GLU A 500 15.45 -21.66 -4.14
C GLU A 500 15.28 -20.17 -4.45
N LEU A 501 14.49 -19.46 -3.64
CA LEU A 501 14.28 -18.03 -3.80
C LEU A 501 15.56 -17.23 -3.54
N LEU A 502 16.29 -17.55 -2.47
CA LEU A 502 17.58 -16.94 -2.18
C LEU A 502 18.61 -17.25 -3.28
N SER A 503 18.60 -18.46 -3.83
CA SER A 503 19.45 -18.84 -4.97
C SER A 503 19.13 -18.04 -6.23
N ARG A 504 17.84 -17.75 -6.52
CA ARG A 504 17.47 -16.85 -7.62
C ARG A 504 18.00 -15.44 -7.39
N ILE A 505 17.83 -14.90 -6.18
CA ILE A 505 18.33 -13.57 -5.81
C ILE A 505 19.85 -13.49 -5.92
N GLU A 506 20.56 -14.50 -5.42
CA GLU A 506 22.02 -14.59 -5.53
C GLU A 506 22.47 -14.66 -7.00
N SER A 507 21.77 -15.44 -7.82
CA SER A 507 22.01 -15.51 -9.26
C SER A 507 21.83 -14.15 -9.93
N TRP A 508 20.77 -13.41 -9.62
CA TRP A 508 20.57 -12.05 -10.14
C TRP A 508 21.68 -11.11 -9.66
N TRP A 509 22.08 -11.19 -8.39
CA TRP A 509 23.15 -10.35 -7.86
C TRP A 509 24.50 -10.58 -8.56
N ASN A 510 24.81 -11.85 -8.87
CA ASN A 510 26.06 -12.23 -9.53
C ASN A 510 26.03 -12.01 -11.06
N ASN A 511 24.83 -12.02 -11.67
CA ASN A 511 24.65 -11.79 -13.09
C ASN A 511 24.65 -10.29 -13.41
N ASN A 512 25.85 -9.70 -13.39
CA ASN A 512 26.06 -8.30 -13.76
C ASN A 512 26.04 -8.16 -15.30
N GLN A 513 24.86 -8.22 -15.93
CA GLN A 513 24.72 -8.00 -17.38
C GLN A 513 25.09 -6.57 -17.81
N HIS A 514 25.39 -5.67 -16.87
CA HIS A 514 25.65 -4.26 -17.11
C HIS A 514 27.07 -3.78 -16.77
N ASP A 515 28.09 -4.64 -16.77
CA ASP A 515 29.49 -4.18 -16.79
C ASP A 515 30.11 -4.31 -18.21
N PRO A 516 29.85 -3.35 -19.13
CA PRO A 516 30.52 -3.30 -20.41
C PRO A 516 31.88 -2.59 -20.24
N LYS A 517 32.83 -3.19 -19.53
CA LYS A 517 34.22 -2.73 -19.69
C LYS A 517 34.67 -3.13 -21.10
N HIS A 518 34.72 -2.14 -21.98
CA HIS A 518 35.54 -2.11 -23.20
C HIS A 518 35.29 -3.23 -24.22
N ASP A 519 34.38 -3.01 -25.17
CA ASP A 519 34.48 -3.63 -26.50
C ASP A 519 34.44 -2.58 -27.63
N LEU A 520 35.28 -1.55 -27.47
CA LEU A 520 35.68 -0.63 -28.52
C LEU A 520 37.20 -0.71 -28.71
N SER A 521 37.74 -1.93 -28.85
CA SER A 521 39.06 -2.19 -29.44
C SER A 521 39.29 -3.68 -29.70
N SER A 522 38.55 -4.33 -30.59
CA SER A 522 38.99 -5.62 -31.14
C SER A 522 38.46 -5.93 -32.55
N VAL A 523 38.77 -5.05 -33.51
CA VAL A 523 38.87 -5.48 -34.92
C VAL A 523 40.31 -5.98 -35.13
N VAL A 524 40.42 -7.27 -35.49
CA VAL A 524 41.61 -8.03 -35.96
C VAL A 524 42.59 -8.56 -34.91
N ALA A 525 42.53 -9.88 -34.60
CA ALA A 525 43.59 -10.87 -34.91
C ALA A 525 43.43 -12.19 -34.13
N SER A 526 43.38 -13.28 -34.91
CA SER A 526 43.78 -14.68 -34.65
C SER A 526 44.08 -15.19 -33.23
N SER A 527 43.37 -16.26 -32.86
CA SER A 527 43.85 -17.47 -32.16
C SER A 527 44.93 -17.32 -31.09
N THR A 528 44.54 -17.33 -29.82
CA THR A 528 45.21 -18.10 -28.73
C THR A 528 44.40 -17.98 -27.43
N THR A 529 44.18 -19.13 -26.77
CA THR A 529 43.82 -19.34 -25.35
C THR A 529 43.24 -18.16 -24.56
N SER A 530 41.92 -18.17 -24.35
CA SER A 530 41.25 -17.24 -23.44
C SER A 530 41.62 -17.55 -21.99
N ILE A 531 42.46 -16.71 -21.40
CA ILE A 531 42.47 -16.53 -19.95
C ILE A 531 41.20 -15.75 -19.64
N ALA A 532 40.23 -16.41 -19.01
CA ALA A 532 39.04 -15.76 -18.49
C ALA A 532 39.48 -14.72 -17.46
N THR A 533 39.39 -13.44 -17.82
CA THR A 533 39.49 -12.34 -16.87
C THR A 533 38.31 -12.48 -15.91
N THR A 534 38.58 -13.01 -14.73
CA THR A 534 37.60 -13.19 -13.66
C THR A 534 37.04 -11.82 -13.29
N CYS A 535 35.77 -11.59 -13.62
CA CYS A 535 35.00 -10.49 -13.05
C CYS A 535 35.04 -10.67 -11.53
N SER A 536 35.62 -9.72 -10.81
CA SER A 536 35.61 -9.71 -9.34
C SER A 536 34.16 -9.79 -8.87
N SER A 537 33.76 -10.93 -8.29
CA SER A 537 32.42 -11.09 -7.73
C SER A 537 32.27 -10.10 -6.57
N THR A 538 31.31 -9.18 -6.68
CA THR A 538 30.94 -8.30 -5.58
C THR A 538 30.23 -9.11 -4.52
N ARG A 539 30.81 -9.27 -3.33
CA ARG A 539 30.15 -9.96 -2.21
C ARG A 539 28.96 -9.16 -1.69
N ALA A 540 27.94 -9.87 -1.22
CA ALA A 540 26.81 -9.29 -0.51
C ALA A 540 26.38 -10.12 0.69
N ARG A 541 25.72 -9.44 1.65
CA ARG A 541 24.93 -10.06 2.70
C ARG A 541 23.48 -9.68 2.51
N GLY A 542 22.57 -10.64 2.41
CA GLY A 542 21.15 -10.40 2.22
C GLY A 542 20.30 -11.03 3.31
N LEU A 543 19.22 -10.35 3.69
CA LEU A 543 18.19 -10.84 4.59
C LEU A 543 16.84 -10.71 3.89
N LEU A 544 16.18 -11.84 3.70
CA LEU A 544 14.80 -11.93 3.25
C LEU A 544 13.87 -12.16 4.44
N LEU A 545 12.84 -11.33 4.56
CA LEU A 545 11.78 -11.45 5.54
C LEU A 545 10.47 -11.74 4.80
N THR A 546 9.79 -12.84 5.14
CA THR A 546 8.47 -13.18 4.58
C THR A 546 7.48 -13.43 5.68
N ASN A 547 6.17 -13.46 5.39
CA ASN A 547 5.20 -13.91 6.37
C ASN A 547 5.40 -15.38 6.72
N GLU A 548 5.13 -15.73 7.98
CA GLU A 548 5.00 -17.11 8.48
C GLU A 548 4.04 -17.94 7.64
N TYR A 549 2.90 -17.36 7.27
CA TYR A 549 1.88 -18.01 6.44
C TYR A 549 1.78 -17.31 5.08
N PRO A 550 2.43 -17.85 4.02
CA PRO A 550 2.22 -17.36 2.66
C PRO A 550 0.79 -17.63 2.16
N ILE A 551 0.38 -16.84 1.17
CA ILE A 551 -0.90 -16.97 0.49
C ILE A 551 -0.80 -18.09 -0.54
N THR A 552 -1.73 -19.03 -0.56
CA THR A 552 -1.75 -20.10 -1.57
C THR A 552 -2.02 -19.53 -2.97
N ALA A 553 -1.56 -20.20 -4.02
CA ALA A 553 -1.81 -19.77 -5.39
C ALA A 553 -3.29 -19.62 -5.72
N ASP A 554 -4.14 -20.51 -5.21
CA ASP A 554 -5.61 -20.42 -5.40
C ASP A 554 -6.19 -19.18 -4.72
N LEU A 555 -5.84 -18.91 -3.46
CA LEU A 555 -6.31 -17.70 -2.76
C LEU A 555 -5.74 -16.43 -3.40
N TYR A 556 -4.52 -16.50 -3.93
CA TYR A 556 -3.92 -15.41 -4.69
C TYR A 556 -4.73 -15.13 -5.97
N ALA A 557 -5.01 -16.16 -6.77
CA ALA A 557 -5.82 -16.05 -7.99
C ALA A 557 -7.22 -15.50 -7.69
N GLU A 558 -7.87 -15.99 -6.63
CA GLU A 558 -9.19 -15.52 -6.17
C GLU A 558 -9.18 -14.03 -5.86
N ARG A 559 -8.14 -13.54 -5.19
CA ARG A 559 -8.00 -12.11 -4.82
C ARG A 559 -7.74 -11.19 -6.01
N ARG A 560 -7.28 -11.71 -7.15
CA ARG A 560 -6.95 -10.91 -8.35
C ARG A 560 -8.04 -10.97 -9.42
N ALA A 561 -8.79 -12.07 -9.48
CA ALA A 561 -9.87 -12.26 -10.43
C ALA A 561 -11.13 -11.45 -10.07
N ASP A 562 -11.80 -10.86 -11.08
CA ASP A 562 -13.12 -10.24 -10.90
C ASP A 562 -14.27 -11.26 -11.00
N ASN A 563 -14.03 -12.39 -11.66
CA ASN A 563 -15.03 -13.41 -11.94
C ASN A 563 -14.39 -14.80 -12.14
N ALA A 564 -15.24 -15.82 -12.27
CA ALA A 564 -14.80 -17.21 -12.39
C ALA A 564 -13.96 -17.51 -13.64
N GLU A 565 -14.16 -16.79 -14.74
CA GLU A 565 -13.37 -16.98 -15.97
C GLU A 565 -11.95 -16.45 -15.80
N GLU A 566 -11.80 -15.23 -15.27
CA GLU A 566 -10.49 -14.68 -14.93
C GLU A 566 -9.77 -15.51 -13.86
N PHE A 567 -10.50 -16.03 -12.87
CA PHE A 567 -9.94 -16.92 -11.87
C PHE A 567 -9.26 -18.14 -12.51
N ALA A 568 -9.91 -18.77 -13.50
CA ALA A 568 -9.35 -19.89 -14.22
C ALA A 568 -8.11 -19.50 -15.06
N ILE A 569 -8.05 -18.26 -15.57
CA ILE A 569 -6.88 -17.73 -16.27
C ILE A 569 -5.72 -17.56 -15.28
N TRP A 570 -5.95 -16.89 -14.15
CA TRP A 570 -4.94 -16.72 -13.10
C TRP A 570 -4.41 -18.06 -12.59
N GLN A 571 -5.31 -19.01 -12.29
CA GLN A 571 -4.93 -20.31 -11.77
C GLN A 571 -4.03 -21.08 -12.75
N ARG A 572 -4.40 -21.12 -14.05
CA ARG A 572 -3.61 -21.77 -15.09
C ARG A 572 -2.25 -21.10 -15.27
N HIS A 573 -2.21 -19.77 -15.22
CA HIS A 573 -0.98 -18.99 -15.35
C HIS A 573 -0.02 -19.27 -14.20
N LEU A 574 -0.48 -19.18 -12.94
CA LEU A 574 0.32 -19.50 -11.77
C LEU A 574 0.82 -20.96 -11.79
N GLN A 575 -0.02 -21.90 -12.21
CA GLN A 575 0.37 -23.31 -12.37
C GLN A 575 1.46 -23.48 -13.45
N SER A 576 1.37 -22.76 -14.57
CA SER A 576 2.37 -22.82 -15.64
C SER A 576 3.74 -22.29 -15.23
N LEU A 577 3.77 -21.41 -14.22
CA LEU A 577 4.97 -20.87 -13.59
C LEU A 577 5.45 -21.69 -12.39
N GLU A 578 4.77 -22.80 -12.09
CA GLU A 578 5.01 -23.63 -10.90
C GLU A 578 4.88 -22.84 -9.58
N ILE A 579 4.05 -21.79 -9.54
CA ILE A 579 3.82 -20.99 -8.33
C ILE A 579 2.76 -21.68 -7.47
N GLY A 580 3.16 -22.21 -6.32
CA GLY A 580 2.27 -22.83 -5.33
C GLY A 580 1.84 -21.88 -4.21
N ALA A 581 2.69 -20.91 -3.86
CA ALA A 581 2.37 -19.91 -2.84
C ALA A 581 3.10 -18.58 -3.11
N CYS A 582 2.62 -17.52 -2.48
CA CYS A 582 3.16 -16.17 -2.55
C CYS A 582 3.25 -15.58 -1.15
N SER A 583 4.41 -15.06 -0.76
CA SER A 583 4.55 -14.31 0.47
C SER A 583 4.89 -12.85 0.17
N PRO A 584 4.08 -11.90 0.64
CA PRO A 584 4.54 -10.56 0.93
C PRO A 584 5.87 -10.60 1.70
N GLY A 585 6.84 -9.81 1.27
CA GLY A 585 8.13 -9.79 1.93
C GLY A 585 8.89 -8.49 1.83
N PHE A 586 10.00 -8.48 2.55
CA PHE A 586 10.96 -7.40 2.59
C PHE A 586 12.36 -7.99 2.42
N PHE A 587 13.11 -7.50 1.43
CA PHE A 587 14.46 -7.95 1.14
C PHE A 587 15.43 -6.80 1.34
N ILE A 588 16.45 -7.04 2.17
CA ILE A 588 17.55 -6.10 2.37
C ILE A 588 18.85 -6.76 1.98
N LEU A 589 19.68 -6.01 1.29
CA LEU A 589 21.01 -6.43 0.89
C LEU A 589 22.02 -5.37 1.28
N GLN A 590 23.16 -5.79 1.83
CA GLN A 590 24.34 -4.94 2.02
C GLN A 590 25.47 -5.44 1.12
N LYS A 591 26.07 -4.52 0.36
CA LYS A 591 27.26 -4.82 -0.42
C LYS A 591 28.48 -4.86 0.49
N MET A 592 29.26 -5.94 0.43
CA MET A 592 30.44 -6.10 1.27
C MET A 592 31.68 -5.47 0.64
N HIS A 593 32.71 -5.21 1.45
CA HIS A 593 34.01 -4.82 0.92
C HIS A 593 34.58 -5.91 -0.01
N PRO A 594 35.37 -5.51 -1.03
CA PRO A 594 36.17 -6.45 -1.79
C PRO A 594 37.07 -7.25 -0.84
N ALA A 595 37.35 -8.51 -1.18
CA ALA A 595 38.36 -9.31 -0.50
C ALA A 595 39.69 -8.55 -0.45
N VAL A 596 40.38 -8.56 0.69
CA VAL A 596 41.78 -8.10 0.74
C VAL A 596 42.65 -9.14 0.03
N ASP A 597 43.67 -8.69 -0.70
CA ASP A 597 44.60 -9.58 -1.41
C ASP A 597 45.17 -10.65 -0.47
N GLY A 598 44.93 -11.93 -0.78
CA GLY A 598 45.42 -13.08 -0.02
C GLY A 598 44.37 -13.78 0.87
N GLU A 599 43.17 -13.22 1.03
CA GLU A 599 42.05 -13.92 1.67
C GLU A 599 41.29 -14.80 0.67
N VAL A 600 40.86 -15.99 1.12
CA VAL A 600 39.90 -16.79 0.36
C VAL A 600 38.60 -15.97 0.25
N PRO A 601 38.04 -15.77 -0.95
CA PRO A 601 36.81 -15.01 -1.05
C PRO A 601 35.67 -15.72 -0.32
N ALA A 602 35.22 -15.19 0.82
CA ALA A 602 33.95 -15.62 1.42
C ALA A 602 32.84 -15.45 0.38
N SER A 603 31.94 -16.42 0.25
CA SER A 603 30.79 -16.32 -0.66
C SER A 603 29.83 -15.24 -0.17
N SER A 604 28.93 -14.80 -1.04
CA SER A 604 27.76 -14.04 -0.58
C SER A 604 26.97 -14.88 0.43
N CYS A 605 26.33 -14.22 1.40
CA CYS A 605 25.57 -14.88 2.45
C CYS A 605 24.15 -14.32 2.47
N PHE A 606 23.18 -15.17 2.18
CA PHE A 606 21.77 -14.80 2.22
C PHE A 606 21.08 -15.60 3.31
N ALA A 607 20.27 -14.92 4.12
CA ALA A 607 19.48 -15.52 5.16
C ALA A 607 18.00 -15.24 4.90
N HIS A 608 17.15 -16.17 5.34
CA HIS A 608 15.71 -16.02 5.34
C HIS A 608 15.18 -16.10 6.77
N GLN A 609 14.18 -15.27 7.07
CA GLN A 609 13.47 -15.27 8.35
C GLN A 609 11.98 -15.11 8.11
N THR A 610 11.18 -15.90 8.82
CA THR A 610 9.72 -15.79 8.80
C THR A 610 9.26 -14.83 9.89
N VAL A 611 8.46 -13.84 9.51
CA VAL A 611 7.86 -12.88 10.42
C VAL A 611 6.55 -13.48 10.95
N PRO A 612 6.43 -13.68 12.28
CA PRO A 612 5.26 -14.31 12.86
C PRO A 612 3.96 -13.57 12.53
N GLN A 613 2.89 -14.32 12.25
CA GLN A 613 1.57 -13.71 12.13
C GLN A 613 1.06 -13.34 13.52
N THR A 614 0.47 -12.15 13.61
CA THR A 614 -0.08 -11.64 14.88
C THR A 614 -1.54 -11.27 14.70
N SER A 615 -2.24 -11.00 15.81
CA SER A 615 -3.59 -10.43 15.75
C SER A 615 -3.63 -9.03 15.11
N TRP A 616 -2.46 -8.38 14.95
CA TRP A 616 -2.29 -7.10 14.28
C TRP A 616 -2.11 -7.20 12.77
N GLY A 617 -2.13 -8.42 12.22
CA GLY A 617 -1.93 -8.67 10.80
C GLY A 617 -0.54 -9.21 10.48
N SER A 618 -0.10 -8.92 9.26
CA SER A 618 1.11 -9.47 8.63
C SER A 618 2.28 -8.48 8.64
N LEU A 619 3.41 -8.86 8.03
CA LEU A 619 4.58 -8.01 7.80
C LEU A 619 4.25 -6.71 7.06
N TRP A 620 3.31 -6.72 6.12
CA TRP A 620 2.89 -5.52 5.38
C TRP A 620 1.91 -4.64 6.14
N THR A 621 1.46 -5.05 7.32
CA THR A 621 0.55 -4.22 8.11
C THR A 621 1.37 -3.14 8.81
N PRO A 622 1.35 -1.87 8.35
CA PRO A 622 2.30 -0.85 8.85
C PRO A 622 2.05 -0.50 10.31
N SER A 623 0.82 -0.73 10.77
CA SER A 623 0.39 -0.56 12.15
C SER A 623 0.57 -1.82 13.00
N ASN A 624 1.37 -2.80 12.57
CA ASN A 624 1.70 -3.97 13.37
C ASN A 624 3.00 -3.73 14.17
N PRO A 625 2.93 -3.21 15.41
CA PRO A 625 4.13 -2.90 16.19
C PRO A 625 4.96 -4.15 16.51
N GLN A 626 4.34 -5.33 16.57
CA GLN A 626 5.04 -6.59 16.85
C GLN A 626 5.90 -7.01 15.67
N ALA A 627 5.38 -6.93 14.44
CA ALA A 627 6.17 -7.20 13.23
C ALA A 627 7.32 -6.19 13.06
N VAL A 628 7.08 -4.91 13.35
CA VAL A 628 8.13 -3.86 13.31
C VAL A 628 9.22 -4.14 14.34
N ALA A 629 8.85 -4.45 15.59
CA ALA A 629 9.82 -4.77 16.64
C ALA A 629 10.61 -6.04 16.33
N TYR A 630 9.95 -7.08 15.80
CA TYR A 630 10.59 -8.31 15.35
C TYR A 630 11.59 -8.02 14.23
N THR A 631 11.17 -7.33 13.18
CA THR A 631 12.01 -6.97 12.03
C THR A 631 13.24 -6.17 12.46
N ASN A 632 13.06 -5.16 13.31
CA ASN A 632 14.17 -4.36 13.83
C ASN A 632 15.18 -5.18 14.64
N ARG A 633 14.72 -6.16 15.42
CA ARG A 633 15.60 -7.07 16.17
C ARG A 633 16.40 -7.95 15.22
N VAL A 634 15.74 -8.61 14.28
CA VAL A 634 16.41 -9.47 13.28
C VAL A 634 17.42 -8.68 12.47
N LEU A 635 17.08 -7.45 12.05
CA LEU A 635 18.00 -6.57 11.34
C LEU A 635 19.21 -6.16 12.18
N SER A 636 18.96 -5.86 13.46
CA SER A 636 20.03 -5.56 14.41
C SER A 636 20.98 -6.75 14.54
N ASP A 637 20.46 -7.96 14.69
CA ASP A 637 21.29 -9.16 14.86
C ASP A 637 22.05 -9.51 13.58
N PHE A 638 21.39 -9.43 12.43
CA PHE A 638 21.98 -9.75 11.12
C PHE A 638 23.18 -8.87 10.80
N PHE A 639 23.07 -7.54 10.97
CA PHE A 639 24.15 -6.62 10.60
C PHE A 639 25.18 -6.37 11.71
N THR A 640 24.92 -6.76 12.96
CA THR A 640 25.92 -6.63 14.04
C THR A 640 26.84 -7.83 14.19
N ARG A 641 26.45 -9.02 13.68
CA ARG A 641 27.29 -10.22 13.70
C ARG A 641 28.11 -10.27 12.41
N PRO A 642 29.43 -9.97 12.44
CA PRO A 642 30.25 -9.94 11.22
C PRO A 642 30.54 -11.33 10.66
N ASN A 643 30.56 -12.34 11.54
CA ASN A 643 30.91 -13.72 11.23
C ASN A 643 29.84 -14.66 11.77
N LEU A 644 28.99 -15.19 10.88
CA LEU A 644 28.41 -16.52 11.06
C LEU A 644 29.12 -17.43 10.04
N GLU A 645 30.44 -17.52 10.19
CA GLU A 645 31.15 -18.75 9.87
C GLU A 645 31.26 -19.50 11.20
N GLU A 646 30.81 -20.76 11.19
CA GLU A 646 30.87 -21.76 12.25
C GLU A 646 29.87 -21.63 13.42
N GLY A 647 28.93 -22.59 13.44
CA GLY A 647 27.97 -22.87 14.49
C GLY A 647 27.04 -23.98 14.05
#